data_AF-A0A3S5J700-F1
#
_entry.id   AF-A0A3S5J700-F1
#
_cell.length_a   1.000
_cell.length_b   1.000
_cell.length_c   1.000
_cell.angle_alpha   90.00
_cell.angle_beta   90.00
_cell.angle_gamma   90.00
#
_symmetry.space_group_name_H-M   'P 1'
#
loop_
_entity.id
_entity.type
_entity.pdbx_description
1 polymer ?
#
loop_
_entity_poly.entity_id
_entity_poly.type
_entity_poly.pdbx_seq_one_letter_code
_entity_poly.pdbx_strand_id
1 'polypeptide(L)'
;MFQFLRKYDKWILAVGGSLLMITFLVPQAIQGLSEYSAQTGATWATVGASSESVSAGEADMLRRQTRLIDLLGAGTPLGQLGVGNNPAHWYLLVREAAAAGLIAGTSSGYDVAQSIAANRPPEEGVTPEMVIGSLASQAGLSPKQTLATLAEVRGVTQLVALVSTAGRFSDTRLRSAAARKSLGVAADVVVIDARTNTTLPAPEVDETSLTDQLTAHRDALPGEGEMGFGYRIPDRFKLEWLMIPKSAVRASLEDSPDLGPIQLRKSFMKDPSRFGAPANSSDFSSRADQVRTAVLDELTDERMKAIAKFLSDQLQFPRRGINRIGLHFDLPANWPERRQSFTALADEAAKEFDLPLPAYRSSGQEWLQVTDLDDQERFGDLATSGTDLFGRNRMPLTDVIPAIKEFGGSDTVAVQAGVGLPPMTTLEGDLFLTRIIDTDPSHPPAELDEVRAAVRDDVEAIFKYEALAGQLETIESEARTDGLRSLATKYGVPVEFAPDIREANLQFLLQYGIQLASSIPGVGTDATAISEVIERSMKLDPTIPIADQPIDERVFAIALPDKLSILVVSVDKIAPLTEEQWSGLAANQAPLQAAIAEDLASFDPESIFGFDAMKDRHNFVRSREDDTDEEFADEAPAA
;
A
#
# COMPACT_ATOMS: atom_id res chain seq x y z
N MET A 1 91.36 -17.74 -27.62
CA MET A 1 89.96 -17.98 -27.19
C MET A 1 89.37 -16.81 -26.39
N PHE A 2 90.14 -16.11 -25.54
CA PHE A 2 89.65 -14.98 -24.73
C PHE A 2 89.38 -13.65 -25.46
N GLN A 3 89.74 -13.49 -26.74
CA GLN A 3 89.35 -12.30 -27.53
C GLN A 3 87.98 -12.43 -28.22
N PHE A 4 87.51 -13.66 -28.49
CA PHE A 4 86.23 -13.90 -29.16
C PHE A 4 85.05 -13.69 -28.20
N LEU A 5 85.19 -14.15 -26.95
CA LEU A 5 84.19 -13.92 -25.88
C LEU A 5 84.03 -12.43 -25.53
N ARG A 6 85.12 -11.64 -25.59
CA ARG A 6 85.07 -10.21 -25.25
C ARG A 6 84.43 -9.35 -26.35
N LYS A 7 84.41 -9.82 -27.61
CA LYS A 7 83.82 -9.08 -28.74
C LYS A 7 82.31 -9.26 -28.85
N TYR A 8 81.77 -10.38 -28.36
CA TYR A 8 80.34 -10.72 -28.44
C TYR A 8 79.62 -10.83 -27.09
N ASP A 9 80.27 -10.42 -26.00
CA ASP A 9 79.75 -10.51 -24.62
C ASP A 9 78.33 -9.92 -24.49
N LYS A 10 78.10 -8.74 -25.08
CA LYS A 10 76.77 -8.09 -25.08
C LYS A 10 75.70 -8.88 -25.86
N TRP A 11 76.08 -9.54 -26.96
CA TRP A 11 75.15 -10.32 -27.78
C TRP A 11 74.83 -11.67 -27.14
N ILE A 12 75.82 -12.31 -26.53
CA ILE A 12 75.62 -13.57 -25.80
C ILE A 12 74.78 -13.32 -24.54
N LEU A 13 74.98 -12.19 -23.85
CA LEU A 13 74.19 -11.85 -22.68
C LEU A 13 72.74 -11.45 -23.04
N ALA A 14 72.54 -10.73 -24.16
CA ALA A 14 71.21 -10.38 -24.66
C ALA A 14 70.44 -11.62 -25.18
N VAL A 15 71.07 -12.45 -26.01
CA VAL A 15 70.42 -13.64 -26.57
C VAL A 15 70.25 -14.72 -25.50
N GLY A 16 71.27 -14.96 -24.68
CA GLY A 16 71.21 -15.89 -23.55
C GLY A 16 70.17 -15.48 -22.51
N GLY A 17 70.12 -14.19 -22.14
CA GLY A 17 69.12 -13.68 -21.21
C GLY A 17 67.69 -13.76 -21.75
N SER A 18 67.50 -13.52 -23.06
CA SER A 18 66.18 -13.64 -23.71
C SER A 18 65.71 -15.09 -23.78
N LEU A 19 66.60 -16.02 -24.16
CA LEU A 19 66.29 -17.46 -24.17
C LEU A 19 66.01 -18.00 -22.76
N LEU A 20 66.72 -17.49 -21.75
CA LEU A 20 66.52 -17.89 -20.35
C LEU A 20 65.19 -17.34 -19.80
N MET A 21 64.78 -16.12 -20.18
CA MET A 21 63.44 -15.61 -19.85
C MET A 21 62.33 -16.40 -20.55
N ILE A 22 62.47 -16.71 -21.84
CA ILE A 22 61.45 -17.50 -22.57
C ILE A 22 61.32 -18.91 -21.98
N THR A 23 62.44 -19.56 -21.64
CA THR A 23 62.40 -20.91 -21.04
C THR A 23 61.84 -20.93 -19.62
N PHE A 24 61.90 -19.83 -18.86
CA PHE A 24 61.24 -19.72 -17.56
C PHE A 24 59.75 -19.31 -17.62
N LEU A 25 59.34 -18.52 -18.62
CA LEU A 25 57.95 -18.06 -18.77
C LEU A 25 57.05 -19.10 -19.45
N VAL A 26 57.57 -19.89 -20.39
CA VAL A 26 56.78 -20.87 -21.16
C VAL A 26 56.14 -21.95 -20.27
N PRO A 27 56.82 -22.55 -19.27
CA PRO A 27 56.20 -23.51 -18.37
C PRO A 27 55.04 -22.91 -17.56
N GLN A 28 55.20 -21.69 -17.06
CA GLN A 28 54.16 -21.00 -16.28
C GLN A 28 52.94 -20.62 -17.13
N ALA A 29 53.15 -20.19 -18.38
CA ALA A 29 52.06 -19.85 -19.29
C ALA A 29 51.29 -21.10 -19.77
N ILE A 30 51.98 -22.22 -20.01
CA ILE A 30 51.33 -23.48 -20.42
C ILE A 30 50.59 -24.12 -19.25
N GLN A 31 51.15 -24.10 -18.04
CA GLN A 31 50.47 -24.58 -16.82
C GLN A 31 49.23 -23.75 -16.52
N GLY A 32 49.30 -22.41 -16.60
CA GLY A 32 48.15 -21.53 -16.40
C GLY A 32 47.03 -21.73 -17.42
N LEU A 33 47.35 -21.98 -18.70
CA LEU A 33 46.35 -22.29 -19.74
C LEU A 33 45.75 -23.71 -19.56
N SER A 34 46.54 -24.68 -19.08
CA SER A 34 46.04 -26.02 -18.79
C SER A 34 45.14 -26.07 -17.55
N GLU A 35 45.46 -25.30 -16.52
CA GLU A 35 44.65 -25.20 -15.29
C GLU A 35 43.33 -24.43 -15.55
N TYR A 36 43.38 -23.35 -16.34
CA TYR A 36 42.19 -22.60 -16.73
C TYR A 36 41.26 -23.42 -17.65
N SER A 37 41.81 -24.21 -18.58
CA SER A 37 40.99 -25.09 -19.44
C SER A 37 40.43 -26.31 -18.70
N ALA A 38 41.16 -26.85 -17.71
CA ALA A 38 40.68 -27.91 -16.84
C ALA A 38 39.56 -27.46 -15.88
N GLN A 39 39.62 -26.21 -15.38
CA GLN A 39 38.57 -25.65 -14.51
C GLN A 39 37.32 -25.21 -15.28
N THR A 40 37.48 -24.60 -16.46
CA THR A 40 36.34 -24.08 -17.25
C THR A 40 35.63 -25.14 -18.11
N GLY A 41 36.34 -26.19 -18.51
CA GLY A 41 35.80 -27.29 -19.34
C GLY A 41 35.15 -28.44 -18.56
N ALA A 42 35.17 -28.40 -17.22
CA ALA A 42 34.52 -29.42 -16.40
C ALA A 42 32.99 -29.38 -16.58
N THR A 43 32.34 -30.55 -16.65
CA THR A 43 30.88 -30.63 -16.74
C THR A 43 30.25 -30.15 -15.43
N TRP A 44 29.34 -29.19 -15.50
CA TRP A 44 28.55 -28.64 -14.39
C TRP A 44 27.16 -29.29 -14.28
N ALA A 45 26.51 -29.55 -15.41
CA ALA A 45 25.21 -30.21 -15.45
C ALA A 45 25.01 -30.95 -16.78
N THR A 46 24.07 -31.89 -16.80
CA THR A 46 23.59 -32.58 -18.01
C THR A 46 22.11 -32.34 -18.21
N VAL A 47 21.69 -32.10 -19.45
CA VAL A 47 20.32 -31.68 -19.77
C VAL A 47 19.77 -32.40 -20.99
N GLY A 48 18.48 -32.73 -20.95
CA GLY A 48 17.73 -33.37 -22.02
C GLY A 48 17.99 -34.88 -22.16
N ALA A 49 17.20 -35.54 -22.99
CA ALA A 49 17.29 -36.99 -23.22
C ALA A 49 18.65 -37.44 -23.82
N SER A 50 19.39 -36.52 -24.46
CA SER A 50 20.72 -36.76 -25.02
C SER A 50 21.87 -36.47 -24.05
N SER A 51 21.59 -36.10 -22.79
CA SER A 51 22.61 -35.78 -21.76
C SER A 51 23.64 -34.74 -22.24
N GLU A 52 23.16 -33.64 -22.81
CA GLU A 52 24.02 -32.53 -23.24
C GLU A 52 24.74 -31.92 -22.04
N SER A 53 26.07 -31.84 -22.09
CA SER A 53 26.89 -31.32 -20.98
C SER A 53 26.99 -29.80 -21.02
N VAL A 54 26.59 -29.15 -19.93
CA VAL A 54 26.87 -27.73 -19.65
C VAL A 54 28.20 -27.63 -18.91
N SER A 55 29.07 -26.73 -19.34
CA SER A 55 30.41 -26.55 -18.75
C SER A 55 30.40 -25.63 -17.53
N ALA A 56 31.42 -25.72 -16.68
CA ALA A 56 31.62 -24.83 -15.54
C ALA A 56 31.84 -23.37 -15.97
N GLY A 57 32.47 -23.14 -17.13
CA GLY A 57 32.61 -21.80 -17.70
C GLY A 57 31.26 -21.17 -18.09
N GLU A 58 30.30 -21.98 -18.57
CA GLU A 58 28.93 -21.53 -18.83
C GLU A 58 28.17 -21.28 -17.53
N ALA A 59 28.38 -22.12 -16.50
CA ALA A 59 27.81 -21.89 -15.17
C ALA A 59 28.25 -20.54 -14.57
N ASP A 60 29.52 -20.16 -14.72
CA ASP A 60 30.04 -18.87 -14.28
C ASP A 60 29.48 -17.68 -15.07
N MET A 61 29.11 -17.89 -16.33
CA MET A 61 28.40 -16.90 -17.12
C MET A 61 26.96 -16.75 -16.62
N LEU A 62 26.24 -17.85 -16.41
CA LEU A 62 24.86 -17.86 -15.88
C LEU A 62 24.77 -17.20 -14.49
N ARG A 63 25.78 -17.39 -13.64
CA ARG A 63 25.89 -16.69 -12.34
C ARG A 63 26.01 -15.17 -12.48
N ARG A 64 26.63 -14.67 -13.54
CA ARG A 64 26.70 -13.23 -13.80
C ARG A 64 25.42 -12.70 -14.43
N GLN A 65 24.75 -13.51 -15.25
CA GLN A 65 23.45 -13.16 -15.82
C GLN A 65 22.36 -13.07 -14.75
N THR A 66 22.34 -14.00 -13.79
CA THR A 66 21.40 -13.98 -12.65
C THR A 66 21.57 -12.76 -11.77
N ARG A 67 22.81 -12.31 -11.51
CA ARG A 67 23.05 -10.99 -10.86
C ARG A 67 22.45 -9.82 -11.65
N LEU A 68 22.53 -9.84 -12.97
CA LEU A 68 21.89 -8.80 -13.79
C LEU A 68 20.37 -8.82 -13.62
N ILE A 69 19.76 -10.01 -13.56
CA ILE A 69 18.32 -10.18 -13.34
C ILE A 69 17.91 -9.66 -11.97
N ASP A 70 18.69 -9.98 -10.93
CA ASP A 70 18.49 -9.48 -9.57
C ASP A 70 18.50 -7.94 -9.50
N LEU A 71 19.40 -7.30 -10.25
CA LEU A 71 19.46 -5.84 -10.38
C LEU A 71 18.22 -5.22 -11.06
N LEU A 72 17.44 -5.99 -11.83
CA LEU A 72 16.16 -5.53 -12.39
C LEU A 72 15.04 -5.50 -11.34
N GLY A 73 15.22 -6.21 -10.22
CA GLY A 73 14.36 -6.18 -9.04
C GLY A 73 13.29 -7.27 -8.98
N ALA A 74 12.84 -7.55 -7.74
CA ALA A 74 11.84 -8.56 -7.41
C ALA A 74 10.44 -8.28 -7.98
N GLY A 75 10.15 -7.02 -8.35
CA GLY A 75 8.87 -6.64 -8.97
C GLY A 75 8.72 -7.05 -10.44
N THR A 76 9.72 -7.71 -11.03
CA THR A 76 9.65 -8.23 -12.41
C THR A 76 9.10 -9.67 -12.43
N PRO A 77 8.49 -10.14 -13.54
CA PRO A 77 8.01 -11.52 -13.65
C PRO A 77 9.10 -12.58 -13.39
N LEU A 78 10.37 -12.27 -13.68
CA LEU A 78 11.50 -13.15 -13.40
C LEU A 78 11.92 -13.11 -11.92
N GLY A 79 11.79 -11.94 -11.28
CA GLY A 79 12.02 -11.78 -9.84
C GLY A 79 11.00 -12.56 -9.01
N GLN A 80 9.73 -12.54 -9.41
CA GLN A 80 8.65 -13.32 -8.77
C GLN A 80 8.88 -14.83 -8.86
N LEU A 81 9.53 -15.31 -9.92
CA LEU A 81 9.90 -16.72 -10.08
C LEU A 81 11.20 -17.11 -9.34
N GLY A 82 11.83 -16.21 -8.59
CA GLY A 82 13.06 -16.49 -7.84
C GLY A 82 14.31 -16.75 -8.71
N VAL A 83 14.28 -16.39 -10.00
CA VAL A 83 15.32 -16.74 -10.98
C VAL A 83 16.67 -16.08 -10.67
N GLY A 84 16.65 -14.90 -10.04
CA GLY A 84 17.85 -14.11 -9.70
C GLY A 84 18.85 -14.84 -8.81
N ASN A 85 18.42 -15.85 -8.05
CA ASN A 85 19.25 -16.59 -7.11
C ASN A 85 19.65 -17.99 -7.61
N ASN A 86 19.07 -18.46 -8.73
CA ASN A 86 19.29 -19.83 -9.21
C ASN A 86 19.76 -19.87 -10.69
N PRO A 87 21.08 -20.00 -10.94
CA PRO A 87 21.64 -20.08 -12.30
C PRO A 87 21.13 -21.27 -13.12
N ALA A 88 20.75 -22.38 -12.48
CA ALA A 88 20.21 -23.54 -13.18
C ALA A 88 18.77 -23.27 -13.65
N HIS A 89 17.97 -22.60 -12.82
CA HIS A 89 16.62 -22.18 -13.20
C HIS A 89 16.64 -21.21 -14.38
N TRP A 90 17.52 -20.20 -14.33
CA TRP A 90 17.72 -19.27 -15.44
C TRP A 90 18.11 -19.98 -16.74
N TYR A 91 19.07 -20.91 -16.68
CA TYR A 91 19.49 -21.68 -17.85
C TYR A 91 18.33 -22.44 -18.51
N LEU A 92 17.48 -23.08 -17.72
CA LEU A 92 16.36 -23.86 -18.22
C LEU A 92 15.31 -22.98 -18.92
N LEU A 93 15.01 -21.82 -18.34
CA LEU A 93 14.10 -20.86 -18.94
C LEU A 93 14.64 -20.28 -20.26
N VAL A 94 15.93 -19.92 -20.29
CA VAL A 94 16.59 -19.46 -21.52
C VAL A 94 16.57 -20.54 -22.60
N ARG A 95 16.80 -21.80 -22.22
CA ARG A 95 16.73 -22.94 -23.14
C ARG A 95 15.34 -23.10 -23.76
N GLU A 96 14.28 -22.98 -22.96
CA GLU A 96 12.91 -23.10 -23.46
C GLU A 96 12.52 -21.91 -24.35
N ALA A 97 12.88 -20.68 -23.95
CA ALA A 97 12.66 -19.49 -24.76
C ALA A 97 13.45 -19.51 -26.08
N ALA A 98 14.67 -20.05 -26.07
CA ALA A 98 15.48 -20.27 -27.26
C ALA A 98 14.84 -21.31 -28.19
N ALA A 99 14.37 -22.44 -27.65
CA ALA A 99 13.68 -23.47 -28.40
C ALA A 99 12.36 -22.97 -29.01
N ALA A 100 11.67 -22.05 -28.33
CA ALA A 100 10.47 -21.38 -28.82
C ALA A 100 10.77 -20.26 -29.85
N GLY A 101 12.03 -19.92 -30.10
CA GLY A 101 12.43 -18.87 -31.03
C GLY A 101 12.13 -17.44 -30.54
N LEU A 102 11.99 -17.25 -29.22
CA LEU A 102 11.63 -15.96 -28.60
C LEU A 102 12.84 -15.08 -28.27
N ILE A 103 14.06 -15.63 -28.33
CA ILE A 103 15.28 -14.87 -28.08
C ILE A 103 15.75 -14.21 -29.37
N ALA A 104 15.62 -12.89 -29.40
CA ALA A 104 16.09 -12.05 -30.50
C ALA A 104 17.57 -11.62 -30.30
N GLY A 105 18.16 -11.02 -31.32
CA GLY A 105 19.54 -10.52 -31.26
C GLY A 105 19.73 -9.33 -30.30
N THR A 106 20.96 -8.83 -30.20
CA THR A 106 21.37 -7.74 -29.29
C THR A 106 20.59 -6.43 -29.47
N SER A 107 19.93 -6.22 -30.60
CA SER A 107 19.01 -5.08 -30.80
C SER A 107 17.82 -5.12 -29.84
N SER A 108 17.26 -6.31 -29.59
CA SER A 108 16.16 -6.51 -28.65
C SER A 108 16.58 -6.18 -27.21
N GLY A 109 17.82 -6.51 -26.84
CA GLY A 109 18.39 -6.12 -25.56
C GLY A 109 18.63 -4.61 -25.43
N TYR A 110 18.92 -3.93 -26.54
CA TYR A 110 19.03 -2.47 -26.56
C TYR A 110 17.66 -1.81 -26.36
N ASP A 111 16.59 -2.34 -26.96
CA ASP A 111 15.23 -1.86 -26.73
C ASP A 111 14.82 -1.97 -25.25
N VAL A 112 15.25 -3.02 -24.56
CA VAL A 112 15.02 -3.18 -23.11
C VAL A 112 15.80 -2.13 -22.31
N ALA A 113 17.06 -1.88 -22.66
CA ALA A 113 17.82 -0.79 -22.04
C ALA A 113 17.17 0.58 -22.30
N GLN A 114 16.58 0.77 -23.47
CA GLN A 114 15.84 1.97 -23.83
C GLN A 114 14.55 2.13 -23.02
N SER A 115 13.78 1.07 -22.80
CA SER A 115 12.59 1.15 -21.94
C SER A 115 12.93 1.44 -20.49
N ILE A 116 14.01 0.84 -19.96
CA ILE A 116 14.52 1.14 -18.61
C ILE A 116 14.91 2.62 -18.48
N ALA A 117 15.61 3.17 -19.48
CA ALA A 117 15.97 4.59 -19.52
C ALA A 117 14.72 5.49 -19.59
N ALA A 118 13.72 5.12 -20.39
CA ALA A 118 12.48 5.89 -20.56
C ALA A 118 11.59 5.91 -19.30
N ASN A 119 11.70 4.90 -18.44
CA ASN A 119 10.95 4.83 -17.17
C ASN A 119 11.58 5.70 -16.06
N ARG A 120 12.74 6.34 -16.31
CA ARG A 120 13.36 7.28 -15.36
C ARG A 120 12.83 8.70 -15.59
N PRO A 121 12.76 9.55 -14.54
CA PRO A 121 12.36 10.94 -14.69
C PRO A 121 13.22 11.64 -15.76
N PRO A 122 12.62 12.40 -16.70
CA PRO A 122 13.37 13.04 -17.78
C PRO A 122 14.43 14.03 -17.29
N GLU A 123 14.29 14.55 -16.06
CA GLU A 123 15.26 15.41 -15.39
C GLU A 123 16.60 14.70 -15.09
N GLU A 124 16.63 13.37 -15.00
CA GLU A 124 17.84 12.58 -14.74
C GLU A 124 18.70 12.35 -16.00
N GLY A 125 18.16 12.59 -17.20
CA GLY A 125 18.90 12.51 -18.47
C GLY A 125 19.53 11.14 -18.77
N VAL A 126 18.99 10.05 -18.21
CA VAL A 126 19.55 8.70 -18.34
C VAL A 126 19.44 8.20 -19.78
N THR A 127 20.56 7.82 -20.39
CA THR A 127 20.58 7.21 -21.74
C THR A 127 20.63 5.68 -21.68
N PRO A 128 20.20 4.96 -22.74
CA PRO A 128 20.30 3.50 -22.80
C PRO A 128 21.74 2.99 -22.61
N GLU A 129 22.74 3.72 -23.09
CA GLU A 129 24.16 3.38 -22.94
C GLU A 129 24.62 3.47 -21.47
N MET A 130 24.09 4.46 -20.72
CA MET A 130 24.36 4.59 -19.30
C MET A 130 23.74 3.43 -18.52
N VAL A 131 22.53 2.99 -18.88
CA VAL A 131 21.89 1.80 -18.31
C VAL A 131 22.72 0.55 -18.56
N ILE A 132 23.12 0.31 -19.82
CA ILE A 132 23.96 -0.83 -20.20
C ILE A 132 25.28 -0.81 -19.44
N GLY A 133 25.94 0.36 -19.36
CA GLY A 133 27.20 0.52 -18.64
C GLY A 133 27.07 0.22 -17.14
N SER A 134 26.00 0.72 -16.51
CA SER A 134 25.72 0.46 -15.10
C SER A 134 25.47 -1.01 -14.83
N LEU A 135 24.56 -1.65 -15.57
CA LEU A 135 24.25 -3.07 -15.42
C LEU A 135 25.47 -3.96 -15.71
N ALA A 136 26.24 -3.65 -16.75
CA ALA A 136 27.48 -4.35 -17.08
C ALA A 136 28.47 -4.31 -15.92
N SER A 137 28.66 -3.13 -15.32
CA SER A 137 29.62 -2.93 -14.22
C SER A 137 29.24 -3.68 -12.95
N GLN A 138 27.95 -3.70 -12.60
CA GLN A 138 27.45 -4.33 -11.37
C GLN A 138 27.33 -5.85 -11.51
N ALA A 139 26.90 -6.35 -12.67
CA ALA A 139 26.80 -7.78 -12.94
C ALA A 139 28.14 -8.45 -13.27
N GLY A 140 29.19 -7.67 -13.58
CA GLY A 140 30.49 -8.18 -14.02
C GLY A 140 30.46 -8.76 -15.44
N LEU A 141 29.64 -8.17 -16.31
CA LEU A 141 29.45 -8.57 -17.72
C LEU A 141 30.08 -7.53 -18.66
N SER A 142 30.49 -7.95 -19.86
CA SER A 142 30.84 -6.99 -20.92
C SER A 142 29.57 -6.32 -21.49
N PRO A 143 29.67 -5.14 -22.12
CA PRO A 143 28.49 -4.48 -22.72
C PRO A 143 27.76 -5.34 -23.75
N LYS A 144 28.51 -6.12 -24.54
CA LYS A 144 27.93 -7.06 -25.53
C LYS A 144 27.18 -8.21 -24.85
N GLN A 145 27.73 -8.75 -23.77
CA GLN A 145 27.10 -9.80 -22.97
C GLN A 145 25.85 -9.28 -22.26
N THR A 146 25.90 -8.07 -21.73
CA THR A 146 24.77 -7.38 -21.09
C THR A 146 23.60 -7.26 -22.07
N LEU A 147 23.86 -6.82 -23.31
CA LEU A 147 22.83 -6.76 -24.36
C LEU A 147 22.28 -8.13 -24.74
N ALA A 148 23.11 -9.17 -24.78
CA ALA A 148 22.64 -10.53 -25.05
C ALA A 148 21.73 -11.03 -23.91
N THR A 149 22.12 -10.81 -22.65
CA THR A 149 21.32 -11.19 -21.48
C THR A 149 20.01 -10.41 -21.37
N LEU A 150 20.00 -9.12 -21.71
CA LEU A 150 18.75 -8.36 -21.79
C LEU A 150 17.81 -8.89 -22.89
N ALA A 151 18.36 -9.39 -23.99
CA ALA A 151 17.58 -10.04 -25.03
C ALA A 151 17.01 -11.40 -24.56
N GLU A 152 17.79 -12.18 -23.82
CA GLU A 152 17.33 -13.42 -23.16
C GLU A 152 16.22 -13.14 -22.15
N VAL A 153 16.39 -12.10 -21.30
CA VAL A 153 15.38 -11.66 -20.31
C VAL A 153 14.06 -11.35 -20.98
N ARG A 154 14.10 -10.61 -22.10
CA ARG A 154 12.90 -10.29 -22.87
C ARG A 154 12.25 -11.53 -23.48
N GLY A 155 13.05 -12.45 -24.03
CA GLY A 155 12.54 -13.70 -24.60
C GLY A 155 11.84 -14.58 -23.56
N VAL A 156 12.44 -14.74 -22.37
CA VAL A 156 11.82 -15.49 -21.27
C VAL A 156 10.56 -14.81 -20.76
N THR A 157 10.60 -13.48 -20.58
CA THR A 157 9.40 -12.73 -20.17
C THR A 157 8.26 -12.89 -21.17
N GLN A 158 8.57 -12.91 -22.48
CA GLN A 158 7.58 -13.18 -23.53
C GLN A 158 7.05 -14.61 -23.48
N LEU A 159 7.88 -15.60 -23.17
CA LEU A 159 7.46 -16.99 -23.01
C LEU A 159 6.43 -17.11 -21.87
N VAL A 160 6.76 -16.54 -20.70
CA VAL A 160 5.86 -16.54 -19.54
C VAL A 160 4.55 -15.84 -19.87
N ALA A 161 4.61 -14.67 -20.50
CA ALA A 161 3.42 -13.92 -20.91
C ALA A 161 2.56 -14.67 -21.95
N LEU A 162 3.20 -15.39 -22.89
CA LEU A 162 2.49 -16.14 -23.92
C LEU A 162 1.73 -17.32 -23.31
N VAL A 163 2.32 -18.00 -22.32
CA VAL A 163 1.66 -19.12 -21.64
C VAL A 163 0.61 -18.63 -20.65
N SER A 164 0.85 -17.52 -19.93
CA SER A 164 -0.15 -16.95 -19.02
C SER A 164 -1.39 -16.44 -19.76
N THR A 165 -1.22 -15.97 -21.00
CA THR A 165 -2.34 -15.52 -21.86
C THR A 165 -2.85 -16.60 -22.82
N ALA A 166 -2.27 -17.81 -22.81
CA ALA A 166 -2.68 -18.91 -23.70
C ALA A 166 -4.05 -19.50 -23.34
N GLY A 167 -4.62 -19.14 -22.18
CA GLY A 167 -5.99 -19.43 -21.79
C GLY A 167 -6.98 -18.79 -22.77
N ARG A 168 -7.18 -19.42 -23.94
CA ARG A 168 -8.20 -19.02 -24.90
C ARG A 168 -9.56 -19.39 -24.31
N PHE A 169 -10.28 -18.39 -23.82
CA PHE A 169 -11.69 -18.56 -23.50
C PHE A 169 -12.45 -18.87 -24.80
N SER A 170 -13.31 -19.89 -24.77
CA SER A 170 -14.23 -20.11 -25.88
C SER A 170 -15.23 -18.95 -25.97
N ASP A 171 -15.70 -18.62 -27.18
CA ASP A 171 -16.74 -17.61 -27.39
C ASP A 171 -17.98 -17.89 -26.54
N THR A 172 -18.35 -19.17 -26.39
CA THR A 172 -19.46 -19.59 -25.53
C THR A 172 -19.21 -19.23 -24.07
N ARG A 173 -18.00 -19.46 -23.57
CA ARG A 173 -17.63 -19.14 -22.18
C ARG A 173 -17.61 -17.63 -21.95
N LEU A 174 -17.00 -16.87 -22.87
CA LEU A 174 -17.00 -15.41 -22.82
C LEU A 174 -18.43 -14.84 -22.81
N ARG A 175 -19.31 -15.37 -23.67
CA ARG A 175 -20.73 -14.97 -23.71
C ARG A 175 -21.44 -15.31 -22.41
N SER A 176 -21.25 -16.51 -21.87
CA SER A 176 -21.91 -16.92 -20.62
C SER A 176 -21.46 -16.08 -19.43
N ALA A 177 -20.15 -15.80 -19.33
CA ALA A 177 -19.60 -14.99 -18.26
C ALA A 177 -20.00 -13.52 -18.39
N ALA A 178 -19.97 -12.96 -19.61
CA ALA A 178 -20.48 -11.62 -19.87
C ALA A 178 -21.97 -11.52 -19.51
N ALA A 179 -22.79 -12.49 -19.93
CA ALA A 179 -24.22 -12.51 -19.64
C ALA A 179 -24.51 -12.56 -18.13
N ARG A 180 -23.77 -13.38 -17.37
CA ARG A 180 -23.87 -13.43 -15.90
C ARG A 180 -23.42 -12.11 -15.26
N LYS A 181 -22.20 -11.66 -15.53
CA LYS A 181 -21.60 -10.49 -14.88
C LYS A 181 -22.38 -9.20 -15.16
N SER A 182 -23.06 -9.12 -16.31
CA SER A 182 -23.83 -7.94 -16.74
C SER A 182 -25.33 -8.02 -16.55
N LEU A 183 -25.86 -9.14 -16.05
CA LEU A 183 -27.28 -9.24 -15.75
C LEU A 183 -27.65 -8.20 -14.70
N GLY A 184 -28.49 -7.24 -15.09
CA GLY A 184 -29.05 -6.27 -14.15
C GLY A 184 -30.34 -6.80 -13.56
N VAL A 185 -30.48 -6.76 -12.25
CA VAL A 185 -31.70 -7.15 -11.54
C VAL A 185 -32.23 -5.94 -10.77
N ALA A 186 -33.47 -5.54 -11.04
CA ALA A 186 -34.18 -4.58 -10.20
C ALA A 186 -35.11 -5.36 -9.26
N ALA A 187 -35.02 -5.08 -7.97
CA ALA A 187 -35.75 -5.81 -6.96
C ALA A 187 -36.12 -4.93 -5.75
N ASP A 188 -37.26 -5.23 -5.15
CA ASP A 188 -37.57 -4.80 -3.80
C ASP A 188 -36.84 -5.73 -2.82
N VAL A 189 -36.09 -5.14 -1.87
CA VAL A 189 -35.32 -5.86 -0.87
C VAL A 189 -35.76 -5.50 0.54
N VAL A 190 -35.70 -6.49 1.42
CA VAL A 190 -35.89 -6.35 2.86
C VAL A 190 -34.70 -6.99 3.55
N VAL A 191 -33.98 -6.22 4.35
CA VAL A 191 -32.83 -6.69 5.11
C VAL A 191 -33.21 -6.78 6.59
N ILE A 192 -33.19 -7.99 7.13
CA ILE A 192 -33.40 -8.24 8.55
C ILE A 192 -32.01 -8.45 9.18
N ASP A 193 -31.47 -7.39 9.75
CA ASP A 193 -30.16 -7.39 10.41
C ASP A 193 -30.31 -7.72 11.91
N ALA A 194 -29.68 -8.81 12.35
CA ALA A 194 -29.76 -9.26 13.74
C ALA A 194 -29.10 -8.29 14.75
N ARG A 195 -28.16 -7.45 14.31
CA ARG A 195 -27.44 -6.49 15.16
C ARG A 195 -28.31 -5.28 15.49
N THR A 196 -28.97 -4.73 14.47
CA THR A 196 -29.71 -3.46 14.60
C THR A 196 -31.19 -3.65 14.90
N ASN A 197 -31.75 -4.84 14.63
CA ASN A 197 -33.17 -5.08 14.80
C ASN A 197 -33.57 -5.32 16.26
N THR A 198 -34.33 -4.38 16.81
CA THR A 198 -34.85 -4.40 18.18
C THR A 198 -36.18 -5.14 18.34
N THR A 199 -36.84 -5.53 17.25
CA THR A 199 -38.12 -6.27 17.28
C THR A 199 -37.93 -7.76 17.54
N LEU A 200 -36.71 -8.27 17.30
CA LEU A 200 -36.37 -9.66 17.54
C LEU A 200 -36.29 -9.94 19.06
N PRO A 201 -36.79 -11.09 19.53
CA PRO A 201 -36.72 -11.44 20.93
C PRO A 201 -35.26 -11.50 21.40
N ALA A 202 -34.98 -10.89 22.55
CA ALA A 202 -33.65 -10.99 23.16
C ALA A 202 -33.43 -12.43 23.66
N PRO A 203 -32.43 -13.15 23.12
CA PRO A 203 -32.13 -14.51 23.56
C PRO A 203 -31.52 -14.50 24.96
N GLU A 204 -31.63 -15.62 25.67
CA GLU A 204 -30.93 -15.81 26.94
C GLU A 204 -29.45 -16.07 26.64
N VAL A 205 -28.56 -15.21 27.14
CA VAL A 205 -27.12 -15.32 26.96
C VAL A 205 -26.48 -15.83 28.24
N ASP A 206 -25.75 -16.92 28.13
CA ASP A 206 -24.97 -17.54 29.20
C ASP A 206 -23.54 -16.99 29.26
N GLU A 207 -22.97 -16.96 30.46
CA GLU A 207 -21.58 -16.49 30.70
C GLU A 207 -20.53 -17.33 29.95
N THR A 208 -20.83 -18.60 29.67
CA THR A 208 -19.97 -19.48 28.87
C THR A 208 -19.85 -18.99 27.43
N SER A 209 -20.96 -18.67 26.76
CA SER A 209 -20.93 -18.12 25.40
C SER A 209 -20.20 -16.78 25.31
N LEU A 210 -20.34 -15.91 26.33
CA LEU A 210 -19.58 -14.65 26.38
C LEU A 210 -18.07 -14.88 26.46
N THR A 211 -17.65 -15.86 27.27
CA THR A 211 -16.23 -16.20 27.46
C THR A 211 -15.65 -16.84 26.20
N ASP A 212 -16.41 -17.73 25.55
CA ASP A 212 -16.01 -18.38 24.31
C ASP A 212 -15.86 -17.38 23.17
N GLN A 213 -16.83 -16.46 23.01
CA GLN A 213 -16.79 -15.38 22.02
C GLN A 213 -15.58 -14.45 22.24
N LEU A 214 -15.35 -14.04 23.49
CA LEU A 214 -14.18 -13.23 23.84
C LEU A 214 -12.88 -13.96 23.50
N THR A 215 -12.78 -15.25 23.84
CA THR A 215 -11.57 -16.04 23.60
C THR A 215 -11.28 -16.20 22.10
N ALA A 216 -12.32 -16.33 21.27
CA ALA A 216 -12.18 -16.45 19.82
C ALA A 216 -11.73 -15.13 19.14
N HIS A 217 -12.19 -13.97 19.63
CA HIS A 217 -11.98 -12.68 18.95
C HIS A 217 -11.24 -11.61 19.77
N ARG A 218 -10.61 -11.97 20.89
CA ARG A 218 -9.84 -11.07 21.78
C ARG A 218 -8.69 -10.33 21.10
N ASP A 219 -8.09 -10.94 20.08
CA ASP A 219 -6.87 -10.41 19.45
C ASP A 219 -7.18 -9.57 18.21
N ALA A 220 -8.41 -9.64 17.67
CA ALA A 220 -8.85 -8.84 16.53
C ALA A 220 -9.34 -7.47 16.99
N LEU A 221 -9.03 -6.42 16.21
CA LEU A 221 -9.61 -5.10 16.43
C LEU A 221 -11.11 -5.10 16.09
N PRO A 222 -11.91 -4.26 16.77
CA PRO A 222 -13.32 -4.10 16.46
C PRO A 222 -13.54 -3.82 14.97
N GLY A 223 -14.37 -4.63 14.31
CA GLY A 223 -14.65 -4.52 12.88
C GLY A 223 -13.71 -5.31 11.95
N GLU A 224 -12.57 -5.80 12.42
CA GLU A 224 -11.58 -6.50 11.57
C GLU A 224 -11.64 -8.02 11.65
N GLY A 225 -12.14 -8.60 12.75
CA GLY A 225 -12.23 -10.06 12.87
C GLY A 225 -13.40 -10.65 12.09
N GLU A 226 -13.56 -11.98 12.20
CA GLU A 226 -14.61 -12.72 11.50
C GLU A 226 -16.01 -12.14 11.82
N MET A 227 -16.84 -11.98 10.79
CA MET A 227 -18.13 -11.29 10.87
C MET A 227 -18.04 -9.81 11.35
N GLY A 228 -16.84 -9.24 11.45
CA GLY A 228 -16.57 -7.93 12.05
C GLY A 228 -16.43 -7.93 13.57
N PHE A 229 -16.32 -9.10 14.21
CA PHE A 229 -16.10 -9.19 15.65
C PHE A 229 -14.65 -8.90 16.01
N GLY A 230 -14.44 -8.15 17.08
CA GLY A 230 -13.11 -7.91 17.62
C GLY A 230 -13.18 -7.14 18.91
N TYR A 231 -12.40 -7.59 19.90
CA TYR A 231 -12.41 -7.02 21.25
C TYR A 231 -11.07 -6.46 21.67
N ARG A 232 -10.07 -6.46 20.78
CA ARG A 232 -8.78 -5.84 21.07
C ARG A 232 -8.98 -4.36 21.33
N ILE A 233 -8.45 -3.90 22.45
CA ILE A 233 -8.50 -2.48 22.79
C ILE A 233 -7.55 -1.75 21.83
N PRO A 234 -8.01 -0.74 21.07
CA PRO A 234 -7.15 0.01 20.16
C PRO A 234 -6.18 0.91 20.92
N ASP A 235 -5.23 1.52 20.23
CA ASP A 235 -4.33 2.51 20.83
C ASP A 235 -5.14 3.71 21.34
N ARG A 236 -5.01 3.98 22.65
CA ARG A 236 -5.70 5.09 23.32
C ARG A 236 -4.71 6.01 23.99
N PHE A 237 -5.03 7.30 24.03
CA PHE A 237 -4.16 8.30 24.63
C PHE A 237 -4.95 9.37 25.36
N LYS A 238 -4.27 10.09 26.22
CA LYS A 238 -4.73 11.33 26.82
C LYS A 238 -3.84 12.44 26.32
N LEU A 239 -4.43 13.59 26.00
CA LEU A 239 -3.69 14.76 25.55
C LEU A 239 -4.02 16.03 26.33
N GLU A 240 -3.07 16.96 26.32
CA GLU A 240 -3.25 18.36 26.69
C GLU A 240 -2.78 19.26 25.53
N TRP A 241 -3.40 20.41 25.36
CA TRP A 241 -3.06 21.33 24.29
C TRP A 241 -3.25 22.80 24.65
N LEU A 242 -2.48 23.64 23.97
CA LEU A 242 -2.56 25.09 23.99
C LEU A 242 -2.92 25.59 22.59
N MET A 243 -3.87 26.51 22.50
CA MET A 243 -4.23 27.19 21.26
C MET A 243 -3.90 28.68 21.34
N ILE A 244 -3.20 29.19 20.32
CA ILE A 244 -2.98 30.63 20.09
C ILE A 244 -3.57 30.98 18.72
N PRO A 245 -4.74 31.63 18.68
CA PRO A 245 -5.37 31.99 17.42
C PRO A 245 -4.62 33.13 16.73
N LYS A 246 -4.39 33.00 15.42
CA LYS A 246 -3.73 34.01 14.59
C LYS A 246 -4.47 35.34 14.63
N SER A 247 -5.79 35.29 14.74
CA SER A 247 -6.64 36.49 14.87
C SER A 247 -6.35 37.30 16.14
N ALA A 248 -6.06 36.66 17.28
CA ALA A 248 -5.69 37.37 18.50
C ALA A 248 -4.31 38.01 18.39
N VAL A 249 -3.36 37.35 17.73
CA VAL A 249 -2.02 37.92 17.45
C VAL A 249 -2.12 39.09 16.47
N ARG A 250 -2.97 38.97 15.44
CA ARG A 250 -3.25 40.08 14.53
C ARG A 250 -3.80 41.29 15.28
N ALA A 251 -4.78 41.07 16.16
CA ALA A 251 -5.41 42.13 16.94
C ALA A 251 -4.42 42.88 17.84
N SER A 252 -3.45 42.18 18.46
CA SER A 252 -2.43 42.85 19.30
C SER A 252 -1.45 43.71 18.50
N LEU A 253 -1.35 43.51 17.19
CA LEU A 253 -0.45 44.25 16.29
C LEU A 253 -1.11 45.45 15.60
N GLU A 254 -2.42 45.65 15.72
CA GLU A 254 -3.14 46.72 15.02
C GLU A 254 -2.65 48.14 15.40
N ASP A 255 -2.18 48.29 16.64
CA ASP A 255 -1.64 49.54 17.19
C ASP A 255 -0.09 49.61 17.12
N SER A 256 0.55 48.68 16.40
CA SER A 256 2.01 48.65 16.28
C SER A 256 2.56 49.94 15.63
N PRO A 257 3.68 50.49 16.13
CA PRO A 257 4.35 51.63 15.50
C PRO A 257 4.84 51.33 14.07
N ASP A 258 4.95 50.05 13.70
CA ASP A 258 5.33 49.60 12.36
C ASP A 258 4.23 49.78 11.32
N LEU A 259 2.98 49.98 11.76
CA LEU A 259 1.86 50.36 10.92
C LEU A 259 1.66 51.88 10.80
N GLY A 260 2.63 52.66 11.31
CA GLY A 260 2.61 54.11 11.22
C GLY A 260 2.69 54.62 9.76
N PRO A 261 2.11 55.80 9.44
CA PRO A 261 2.06 56.32 8.07
C PRO A 261 3.43 56.44 7.37
N ILE A 262 4.49 56.69 8.13
CA ILE A 262 5.86 56.81 7.62
C ILE A 262 6.42 55.44 7.23
N GLN A 263 6.20 54.42 8.07
CA GLN A 263 6.69 53.07 7.85
C GLN A 263 6.00 52.41 6.65
N LEU A 264 4.67 52.58 6.54
CA LEU A 264 3.89 52.08 5.39
C LEU A 264 4.30 52.73 4.07
N ARG A 265 4.63 54.03 4.07
CA ARG A 265 5.18 54.70 2.87
C ARG A 265 6.54 54.15 2.51
N LYS A 266 7.40 53.88 3.50
CA LYS A 266 8.73 53.31 3.30
C LYS A 266 8.66 51.89 2.74
N SER A 267 7.75 51.05 3.23
CA SER A 267 7.55 49.68 2.72
C SER A 267 7.03 49.71 1.27
N PHE A 268 6.05 50.57 0.97
CA PHE A 268 5.55 50.76 -0.39
C PHE A 268 6.63 51.25 -1.36
N MET A 269 7.44 52.24 -0.97
CA MET A 269 8.53 52.76 -1.82
C MET A 269 9.67 51.75 -2.04
N LYS A 270 9.86 50.80 -1.13
CA LYS A 270 10.90 49.76 -1.24
C LYS A 270 10.53 48.73 -2.30
N ASP A 271 9.25 48.36 -2.39
CA ASP A 271 8.76 47.44 -3.41
C ASP A 271 7.27 47.70 -3.72
N PRO A 272 6.96 48.63 -4.65
CA PRO A 272 5.58 48.91 -5.04
C PRO A 272 4.90 47.71 -5.71
N SER A 273 5.68 46.85 -6.36
CA SER A 273 5.18 45.70 -7.12
C SER A 273 4.56 44.63 -6.23
N ARG A 274 5.10 44.45 -5.03
CA ARG A 274 4.55 43.60 -3.97
C ARG A 274 3.10 43.96 -3.60
N PHE A 275 2.69 45.22 -3.77
CA PHE A 275 1.36 45.72 -3.43
C PHE A 275 0.48 45.95 -4.67
N GLY A 276 0.81 45.33 -5.82
CA GLY A 276 0.03 45.45 -7.05
C GLY A 276 0.14 46.81 -7.75
N ALA A 277 1.19 47.58 -7.45
CA ALA A 277 1.50 48.83 -8.15
C ALA A 277 2.64 48.62 -9.18
N PRO A 278 2.71 49.43 -10.26
CA PRO A 278 3.87 49.43 -11.14
C PRO A 278 5.16 49.71 -10.35
N ALA A 279 6.28 49.09 -10.71
CA ALA A 279 7.55 49.15 -9.97
C ALA A 279 8.08 50.56 -9.66
N ASN A 280 7.61 51.59 -10.38
CA ASN A 280 7.99 53.01 -10.21
C ASN A 280 6.83 53.90 -9.71
N SER A 281 5.77 53.32 -9.13
CA SER A 281 4.61 54.07 -8.67
C SER A 281 4.86 54.76 -7.33
N SER A 282 4.47 56.03 -7.23
CA SER A 282 4.47 56.82 -5.99
C SER A 282 3.07 57.03 -5.40
N ASP A 283 2.04 56.39 -5.99
CA ASP A 283 0.64 56.55 -5.58
C ASP A 283 0.30 55.66 -4.38
N PHE A 284 0.86 56.02 -3.23
CA PHE A 284 0.58 55.37 -1.95
C PHE A 284 -0.84 55.68 -1.44
N SER A 285 -1.35 56.89 -1.71
CA SER A 285 -2.64 57.36 -1.18
C SER A 285 -3.83 56.50 -1.58
N SER A 286 -3.86 56.00 -2.82
CA SER A 286 -4.95 55.16 -3.31
C SER A 286 -4.89 53.71 -2.83
N ARG A 287 -3.74 53.28 -2.28
CA ARG A 287 -3.47 51.90 -1.86
C ARG A 287 -3.10 51.75 -0.38
N ALA A 288 -3.22 52.82 0.42
CA ALA A 288 -2.76 52.85 1.80
C ALA A 288 -3.35 51.70 2.65
N ASP A 289 -4.63 51.38 2.46
CA ASP A 289 -5.30 50.30 3.19
C ASP A 289 -4.83 48.91 2.77
N GLN A 290 -4.55 48.72 1.48
CA GLN A 290 -4.00 47.46 0.95
C GLN A 290 -2.57 47.23 1.46
N VAL A 291 -1.74 48.28 1.44
CA VAL A 291 -0.39 48.24 2.00
C VAL A 291 -0.43 47.97 3.50
N ARG A 292 -1.33 48.63 4.25
CA ARG A 292 -1.52 48.39 5.68
C ARG A 292 -1.89 46.93 5.96
N THR A 293 -2.86 46.38 5.22
CA THR A 293 -3.31 44.99 5.39
C THR A 293 -2.18 44.01 5.11
N ALA A 294 -1.46 44.17 3.99
CA ALA A 294 -0.37 43.26 3.61
C ALA A 294 0.84 43.34 4.56
N VAL A 295 1.15 44.52 5.10
CA VAL A 295 2.20 44.68 6.14
C VAL A 295 1.74 44.08 7.46
N LEU A 296 0.46 44.25 7.83
CA LEU A 296 -0.09 43.61 9.03
C LEU A 296 -0.09 42.08 8.91
N ASP A 297 -0.41 41.52 7.75
CA ASP A 297 -0.33 40.07 7.49
C ASP A 297 1.11 39.56 7.68
N GLU A 298 2.11 40.24 7.10
CA GLU A 298 3.53 39.91 7.26
C GLU A 298 3.99 39.98 8.72
N LEU A 299 3.66 41.07 9.42
CA LEU A 299 3.98 41.22 10.84
C LEU A 299 3.30 40.14 11.70
N THR A 300 2.07 39.76 11.36
CA THR A 300 1.35 38.68 12.04
C THR A 300 2.07 37.34 11.81
N ASP A 301 2.46 37.02 10.57
CA ASP A 301 3.17 35.78 10.26
C ASP A 301 4.56 35.73 10.91
N GLU A 302 5.29 36.84 10.94
CA GLU A 302 6.57 36.96 11.65
C GLU A 302 6.40 36.76 13.15
N ARG A 303 5.36 37.38 13.75
CA ARG A 303 5.04 37.22 15.16
C ARG A 303 4.63 35.79 15.49
N MET A 304 3.82 35.14 14.66
CA MET A 304 3.44 33.73 14.82
C MET A 304 4.67 32.81 14.78
N LYS A 305 5.60 33.03 13.85
CA LYS A 305 6.88 32.30 13.81
C LYS A 305 7.73 32.55 15.06
N ALA A 306 7.76 33.78 15.56
CA ALA A 306 8.48 34.12 16.79
C ALA A 306 7.87 33.43 18.02
N ILE A 307 6.54 33.40 18.13
CA ILE A 307 5.82 32.68 19.20
C ILE A 307 6.10 31.18 19.10
N ALA A 308 5.96 30.57 17.92
CA ALA A 308 6.24 29.15 17.71
C ALA A 308 7.69 28.79 18.10
N LYS A 309 8.65 29.63 17.72
CA LYS A 309 10.05 29.49 18.12
C LYS A 309 10.22 29.57 19.64
N PHE A 310 9.63 30.58 20.28
CA PHE A 310 9.67 30.76 21.73
C PHE A 310 9.12 29.53 22.46
N LEU A 311 7.93 29.06 22.08
CA LEU A 311 7.30 27.88 22.68
C LEU A 311 8.19 26.63 22.51
N SER A 312 8.74 26.42 21.31
CA SER A 312 9.66 25.31 21.03
C SER A 312 10.92 25.38 21.92
N ASP A 313 11.52 26.56 22.04
CA ASP A 313 12.71 26.78 22.87
C ASP A 313 12.39 26.48 24.35
N GLN A 314 11.25 26.96 24.86
CA GLN A 314 10.77 26.65 26.22
C GLN A 314 10.57 25.16 26.47
N LEU A 315 10.04 24.43 25.48
CA LEU A 315 9.90 22.97 25.59
C LEU A 315 11.23 22.22 25.55
N GLN A 316 12.27 22.79 24.93
CA GLN A 316 13.59 22.17 24.84
C GLN A 316 14.44 22.38 26.09
N PHE A 317 14.29 23.49 26.82
CA PHE A 317 15.11 23.77 28.01
C PHE A 317 15.10 22.65 29.05
N PRO A 318 13.95 22.08 29.47
CA PRO A 318 13.90 20.98 30.42
C PRO A 318 14.62 19.72 29.93
N ARG A 319 14.72 19.52 28.60
CA ARG A 319 15.32 18.32 27.98
C ARG A 319 16.84 18.34 27.98
N ARG A 320 17.47 19.48 28.30
CA ARG A 320 18.93 19.61 28.29
C ARG A 320 19.57 18.63 29.29
N GLY A 321 20.53 17.84 28.82
CA GLY A 321 21.22 16.84 29.64
C GLY A 321 20.44 15.55 29.91
N ILE A 322 19.33 15.30 29.19
CA ILE A 322 18.64 14.01 29.20
C ILE A 322 19.24 13.11 28.11
N ASN A 323 19.51 11.85 28.45
CA ASN A 323 20.02 10.86 27.50
C ASN A 323 18.97 10.48 26.46
N ARG A 324 19.43 9.97 25.31
CA ARG A 324 18.56 9.46 24.25
C ARG A 324 18.81 7.98 24.00
N ILE A 325 17.73 7.26 23.72
CA ILE A 325 17.74 5.86 23.26
C ILE A 325 17.08 5.89 21.88
N GLY A 326 17.88 5.69 20.83
CA GLY A 326 17.43 5.91 19.45
C GLY A 326 17.00 7.37 19.21
N LEU A 327 15.78 7.57 18.71
CA LEU A 327 15.19 8.89 18.47
C LEU A 327 14.53 9.52 19.71
N HIS A 328 14.38 8.74 20.78
CA HIS A 328 13.56 9.10 21.95
C HIS A 328 14.41 9.46 23.17
N PHE A 329 13.86 10.26 24.07
CA PHE A 329 14.46 10.61 25.35
C PHE A 329 14.20 9.54 26.40
N ASP A 330 15.23 9.24 27.19
CA ASP A 330 15.14 8.42 28.39
C ASP A 330 14.70 9.31 29.57
N LEU A 331 13.39 9.35 29.84
CA LEU A 331 12.80 10.29 30.79
C LEU A 331 13.08 9.88 32.24
N PRO A 332 13.58 10.79 33.10
CA PRO A 332 13.77 10.50 34.51
C PRO A 332 12.42 10.39 35.24
N ALA A 333 12.37 9.68 36.36
CA ALA A 333 11.14 9.49 37.15
C ALA A 333 10.49 10.82 37.62
N ASN A 334 11.28 11.87 37.85
CA ASN A 334 10.80 13.20 38.21
C ASN A 334 10.48 14.10 37.01
N TRP A 335 10.38 13.55 35.80
CA TRP A 335 10.05 14.31 34.59
C TRP A 335 8.76 15.14 34.70
N PRO A 336 7.66 14.66 35.32
CA PRO A 336 6.45 15.46 35.48
C PRO A 336 6.65 16.78 36.24
N GLU A 337 7.60 16.83 37.17
CA GLU A 337 7.97 18.04 37.94
C GLU A 337 8.94 18.94 37.18
N ARG A 338 9.78 18.34 36.32
CA ARG A 338 10.82 19.05 35.56
C ARG A 338 10.30 19.66 34.26
N ARG A 339 9.30 19.05 33.63
CA ARG A 339 8.74 19.50 32.34
C ARG A 339 8.01 20.83 32.49
N GLN A 340 8.06 21.65 31.45
CA GLN A 340 7.32 22.92 31.43
C GLN A 340 5.81 22.67 31.46
N SER A 341 5.09 23.29 32.39
CA SER A 341 3.62 23.28 32.38
C SER A 341 3.10 24.13 31.22
N PHE A 342 2.08 23.63 30.50
CA PHE A 342 1.45 24.40 29.44
C PHE A 342 0.71 25.64 29.96
N THR A 343 0.18 25.61 31.17
CA THR A 343 -0.44 26.78 31.80
C THR A 343 0.59 27.88 32.10
N ALA A 344 1.75 27.51 32.66
CA ALA A 344 2.84 28.47 32.90
C ALA A 344 3.41 29.01 31.58
N LEU A 345 3.53 28.15 30.56
CA LEU A 345 3.98 28.55 29.24
C LEU A 345 2.98 29.50 28.54
N ALA A 346 1.67 29.31 28.76
CA ALA A 346 0.65 30.24 28.31
C ALA A 346 0.84 31.63 28.93
N ASP A 347 1.06 31.70 30.24
CA ASP A 347 1.30 32.95 30.97
C ASP A 347 2.59 33.65 30.49
N GLU A 348 3.65 32.89 30.25
CA GLU A 348 4.92 33.42 29.73
C GLU A 348 4.76 33.97 28.31
N ALA A 349 4.10 33.22 27.42
CA ALA A 349 3.84 33.66 26.06
C ALA A 349 2.91 34.89 26.02
N ALA A 350 1.89 34.94 26.88
CA ALA A 350 0.99 36.08 27.00
C ALA A 350 1.76 37.37 27.38
N LYS A 351 2.68 37.26 28.34
CA LYS A 351 3.50 38.40 28.81
C LYS A 351 4.56 38.84 27.80
N GLU A 352 5.25 37.91 27.16
CA GLU A 352 6.34 38.22 26.22
C GLU A 352 5.81 38.87 24.93
N PHE A 353 4.64 38.44 24.46
CA PHE A 353 4.07 38.86 23.18
C PHE A 353 2.85 39.78 23.29
N ASP A 354 2.49 40.20 24.50
CA ASP A 354 1.32 41.04 24.82
C ASP A 354 0.02 40.49 24.22
N LEU A 355 -0.23 39.20 24.49
CA LEU A 355 -1.39 38.47 23.97
C LEU A 355 -2.44 38.25 25.06
N PRO A 356 -3.72 38.12 24.69
CA PRO A 356 -4.71 37.48 25.56
C PRO A 356 -4.21 36.10 25.99
N LEU A 357 -4.53 35.69 27.22
CA LEU A 357 -4.06 34.42 27.77
C LEU A 357 -4.45 33.26 26.83
N PRO A 358 -3.48 32.50 26.27
CA PRO A 358 -3.75 31.38 25.38
C PRO A 358 -4.64 30.31 26.04
N ALA A 359 -5.52 29.70 25.24
CA ALA A 359 -6.46 28.72 25.75
C ALA A 359 -5.77 27.37 26.00
N TYR A 360 -5.70 26.95 27.26
CA TYR A 360 -5.29 25.61 27.67
C TYR A 360 -6.49 24.68 27.78
N ARG A 361 -6.37 23.46 27.23
CA ARG A 361 -7.36 22.40 27.33
C ARG A 361 -6.69 21.04 27.56
N SER A 362 -7.45 20.10 28.14
CA SER A 362 -7.01 18.73 28.37
C SER A 362 -8.17 17.76 28.24
N SER A 363 -7.87 16.55 27.78
CA SER A 363 -8.75 15.38 27.81
C SER A 363 -9.09 14.89 29.23
N GLY A 364 -8.33 15.31 30.25
CA GLY A 364 -8.59 14.97 31.63
C GLY A 364 -8.34 13.48 31.91
N GLN A 365 -9.37 12.76 32.35
CA GLN A 365 -9.29 11.33 32.68
C GLN A 365 -9.80 10.42 31.56
N GLU A 366 -10.37 11.01 30.50
CA GLU A 366 -10.97 10.27 29.40
C GLU A 366 -9.89 9.78 28.44
N TRP A 367 -9.99 8.51 28.04
CA TRP A 367 -9.15 7.93 27.01
C TRP A 367 -9.72 8.27 25.63
N LEU A 368 -8.87 8.81 24.76
CA LEU A 368 -9.22 9.20 23.41
C LEU A 368 -8.59 8.24 22.40
N GLN A 369 -9.30 8.00 21.30
CA GLN A 369 -8.79 7.42 20.06
C GLN A 369 -8.50 8.54 19.05
N VAL A 370 -7.76 8.21 17.99
CA VAL A 370 -7.40 9.21 16.96
C VAL A 370 -8.65 9.78 16.28
N THR A 371 -9.67 8.95 16.05
CA THR A 371 -10.96 9.34 15.46
C THR A 371 -11.76 10.32 16.31
N ASP A 372 -11.57 10.32 17.64
CA ASP A 372 -12.27 11.25 18.52
C ASP A 372 -11.85 12.70 18.27
N LEU A 373 -10.65 12.92 17.71
CA LEU A 373 -10.17 14.27 17.39
C LEU A 373 -10.97 14.96 16.28
N ASP A 374 -11.75 14.21 15.51
CA ASP A 374 -12.61 14.75 14.45
C ASP A 374 -13.83 15.51 15.01
N ASP A 375 -14.13 15.39 16.31
CA ASP A 375 -15.15 16.20 16.98
C ASP A 375 -14.74 17.68 17.04
N GLN A 376 -15.24 18.45 16.06
CA GLN A 376 -14.99 19.88 15.94
C GLN A 376 -15.54 20.69 17.11
N GLU A 377 -16.63 20.27 17.77
CA GLU A 377 -17.16 21.01 18.92
C GLU A 377 -16.20 20.94 20.11
N ARG A 378 -15.55 19.79 20.29
CA ARG A 378 -14.63 19.53 21.39
C ARG A 378 -13.21 20.01 21.11
N PHE A 379 -12.67 19.66 19.94
CA PHE A 379 -11.26 19.84 19.60
C PHE A 379 -10.99 20.99 18.63
N GLY A 380 -12.03 21.53 17.97
CA GLY A 380 -11.87 22.57 16.94
C GLY A 380 -10.92 22.11 15.83
N ASP A 381 -10.02 23.00 15.41
CA ASP A 381 -9.05 22.70 14.33
C ASP A 381 -7.80 21.96 14.80
N LEU A 382 -7.82 21.34 15.98
CA LEU A 382 -6.68 20.59 16.50
C LEU A 382 -6.30 19.40 15.59
N ALA A 383 -7.28 18.65 15.09
CA ALA A 383 -7.05 17.50 14.21
C ALA A 383 -6.37 17.90 12.89
N THR A 384 -6.72 19.07 12.36
CA THR A 384 -6.16 19.60 11.10
C THR A 384 -4.84 20.33 11.30
N SER A 385 -4.40 20.50 12.55
CA SER A 385 -3.10 21.07 12.85
C SER A 385 -1.98 20.10 12.46
N GLY A 386 -0.87 20.62 11.93
CA GLY A 386 0.24 19.81 11.45
C GLY A 386 1.59 20.51 11.49
N THR A 387 2.64 19.76 11.21
CA THR A 387 4.03 20.23 11.27
C THR A 387 4.84 19.79 10.05
N ASP A 388 5.76 20.64 9.61
CA ASP A 388 6.69 20.35 8.50
C ASP A 388 8.02 19.77 9.00
N LEU A 389 8.13 19.46 10.29
CA LEU A 389 9.37 18.95 10.90
C LEU A 389 9.61 17.46 10.62
N PHE A 390 8.58 16.73 10.22
CA PHE A 390 8.64 15.29 9.94
C PHE A 390 8.43 15.04 8.45
N GLY A 391 9.52 14.95 7.69
CA GLY A 391 9.49 14.62 6.26
C GLY A 391 9.38 15.83 5.32
N ARG A 392 9.02 15.57 4.05
CA ARG A 392 8.88 16.61 3.00
C ARG A 392 7.49 17.24 2.96
N ASN A 393 6.48 16.51 3.41
CA ASN A 393 5.09 16.94 3.44
C ASN A 393 4.70 17.29 4.87
N ARG A 394 3.76 18.21 5.02
CA ARG A 394 3.16 18.55 6.31
C ARG A 394 2.47 17.33 6.90
N MET A 395 2.83 16.96 8.12
CA MET A 395 2.25 15.83 8.85
C MET A 395 1.20 16.34 9.85
N PRO A 396 -0.08 15.98 9.71
CA PRO A 396 -1.14 16.36 10.65
C PRO A 396 -1.01 15.60 11.98
N LEU A 397 -1.64 16.13 13.03
CA LEU A 397 -1.60 15.54 14.37
C LEU A 397 -2.15 14.11 14.39
N THR A 398 -3.20 13.84 13.59
CA THR A 398 -3.82 12.51 13.43
C THR A 398 -2.83 11.46 12.95
N ASP A 399 -1.83 11.84 12.16
CA ASP A 399 -0.79 10.92 11.66
C ASP A 399 0.39 10.83 12.63
N VAL A 400 0.67 11.91 13.38
CA VAL A 400 1.75 11.95 14.37
C VAL A 400 1.45 11.05 15.58
N ILE A 401 0.19 10.96 16.00
CA ILE A 401 -0.21 10.20 17.19
C ILE A 401 0.06 8.69 17.04
N PRO A 402 -0.34 8.01 15.96
CA PRO A 402 0.03 6.61 15.74
C PRO A 402 1.54 6.37 15.72
N ALA A 403 2.35 7.37 15.33
CA ALA A 403 3.81 7.27 15.28
C ALA A 403 4.52 7.44 16.64
N ILE A 404 3.78 7.58 17.73
CA ILE A 404 4.29 7.70 19.09
C ILE A 404 5.05 6.43 19.49
N LYS A 405 6.18 6.60 20.19
CA LYS A 405 7.03 5.52 20.72
C LYS A 405 6.20 4.42 21.42
N GLU A 406 5.25 4.82 22.25
CA GLU A 406 4.41 3.92 23.05
C GLU A 406 3.48 3.04 22.20
N PHE A 407 3.15 3.41 20.96
CA PHE A 407 2.32 2.64 20.02
C PHE A 407 3.13 1.87 18.96
N GLY A 408 4.43 1.65 19.21
CA GLY A 408 5.33 0.94 18.28
C GLY A 408 6.34 1.86 17.59
N GLY A 409 6.13 3.18 17.65
CA GLY A 409 7.08 4.19 17.19
C GLY A 409 7.27 4.25 15.66
N SER A 410 8.12 5.19 15.23
CA SER A 410 8.49 5.37 13.83
C SER A 410 10.00 5.63 13.72
N ASP A 411 10.62 5.13 12.67
CA ASP A 411 12.04 5.38 12.35
C ASP A 411 12.33 6.83 11.94
N THR A 412 11.29 7.63 11.70
CA THR A 412 11.44 9.01 11.20
C THR A 412 10.79 10.06 12.10
N VAL A 413 9.80 9.68 12.91
CA VAL A 413 9.04 10.60 13.76
C VAL A 413 9.47 10.46 15.22
N ALA A 414 10.25 11.43 15.69
CA ALA A 414 10.80 11.43 17.05
C ALA A 414 9.82 11.98 18.10
N VAL A 415 8.73 11.25 18.36
CA VAL A 415 7.66 11.63 19.31
C VAL A 415 7.44 10.57 20.39
N GLN A 416 7.05 10.98 21.60
CA GLN A 416 6.82 10.10 22.75
C GLN A 416 5.90 10.76 23.78
N ALA A 417 5.25 9.95 24.61
CA ALA A 417 4.44 10.42 25.72
C ALA A 417 5.24 11.28 26.73
N GLY A 418 4.55 12.24 27.35
CA GLY A 418 5.10 13.14 28.35
C GLY A 418 6.02 14.24 27.81
N VAL A 419 6.36 14.22 26.52
CA VAL A 419 7.19 15.23 25.84
C VAL A 419 6.30 16.08 24.94
N GLY A 420 6.41 17.40 25.04
CA GLY A 420 5.66 18.30 24.16
C GLY A 420 6.04 18.08 22.69
N LEU A 421 5.04 17.89 21.85
CA LEU A 421 5.18 17.82 20.40
C LEU A 421 5.70 19.15 19.86
N PRO A 422 6.29 19.16 18.65
CA PRO A 422 6.64 20.41 18.02
C PRO A 422 5.42 21.30 17.82
N PRO A 423 5.58 22.64 17.74
CA PRO A 423 4.47 23.52 17.43
C PRO A 423 3.85 23.15 16.07
N MET A 424 2.53 23.03 16.06
CA MET A 424 1.72 22.67 14.90
C MET A 424 0.87 23.87 14.51
N THR A 425 0.71 24.12 13.22
CA THR A 425 -0.19 25.19 12.74
C THR A 425 -1.40 24.59 12.05
N THR A 426 -2.47 25.35 11.82
CA THR A 426 -3.58 24.98 10.91
C THR A 426 -3.38 25.60 9.52
N LEU A 427 -4.27 25.33 8.56
CA LEU A 427 -4.23 26.01 7.25
C LEU A 427 -4.52 27.51 7.37
N GLU A 428 -5.32 27.90 8.36
CA GLU A 428 -5.68 29.29 8.67
C GLU A 428 -4.55 30.01 9.44
N GLY A 429 -3.60 29.24 9.96
CA GLY A 429 -2.38 29.73 10.60
C GLY A 429 -2.47 29.85 12.12
N ASP A 430 -3.50 29.28 12.74
CA ASP A 430 -3.58 29.15 14.19
C ASP A 430 -2.50 28.20 14.70
N LEU A 431 -1.96 28.48 15.88
CA LEU A 431 -0.85 27.75 16.46
C LEU A 431 -1.31 26.88 17.62
N PHE A 432 -0.96 25.60 17.54
CA PHE A 432 -1.23 24.58 18.54
C PHE A 432 0.06 24.04 19.13
N LEU A 433 0.05 23.87 20.45
CA LEU A 433 1.08 23.15 21.18
C LEU A 433 0.43 21.97 21.88
N THR A 434 0.91 20.76 21.61
CA THR A 434 0.26 19.52 22.05
C THR A 434 1.23 18.66 22.85
N ARG A 435 0.68 17.88 23.78
CA ARG A 435 1.43 16.88 24.52
C ARG A 435 0.53 15.71 24.86
N ILE A 436 0.99 14.51 24.57
CA ILE A 436 0.38 13.29 25.09
C ILE A 436 0.78 13.14 26.55
N ILE A 437 -0.21 13.08 27.45
CA ILE A 437 0.01 13.01 28.90
C ILE A 437 0.02 11.58 29.41
N ASP A 438 -0.70 10.67 28.73
CA ASP A 438 -0.81 9.26 29.09
C ASP A 438 -1.14 8.44 27.83
N THR A 439 -0.76 7.17 27.83
CA THR A 439 -0.94 6.25 26.69
C THR A 439 -1.32 4.88 27.17
N ASP A 440 -2.20 4.23 26.43
CA ASP A 440 -2.65 2.87 26.63
C ASP A 440 -2.55 2.13 25.29
N PRO A 441 -1.40 1.46 25.04
CA PRO A 441 -1.12 0.79 23.78
C PRO A 441 -2.06 -0.38 23.52
N SER A 442 -2.29 -0.70 22.26
CA SER A 442 -3.26 -1.70 21.87
C SER A 442 -2.94 -3.07 22.47
N HIS A 443 -3.90 -3.61 23.21
CA HIS A 443 -3.75 -4.86 23.93
C HIS A 443 -5.06 -5.68 23.90
N PRO A 444 -4.97 -7.02 23.99
CA PRO A 444 -6.18 -7.82 24.21
C PRO A 444 -6.76 -7.50 25.60
N PRO A 445 -8.09 -7.52 25.75
CA PRO A 445 -8.73 -7.26 27.04
C PRO A 445 -8.28 -8.31 28.07
N ALA A 446 -8.00 -7.86 29.29
CA ALA A 446 -7.50 -8.74 30.34
C ALA A 446 -8.63 -9.60 30.93
N GLU A 447 -9.82 -9.03 31.03
CA GLU A 447 -11.00 -9.64 31.61
C GLU A 447 -12.25 -9.29 30.79
N LEU A 448 -13.28 -10.13 30.89
CA LEU A 448 -14.56 -9.92 30.20
C LEU A 448 -15.21 -8.59 30.59
N ASP A 449 -15.03 -8.14 31.83
CA ASP A 449 -15.65 -6.91 32.35
C ASP A 449 -15.26 -5.65 31.55
N GLU A 450 -14.08 -5.63 30.92
CA GLU A 450 -13.61 -4.49 30.11
C GLU A 450 -14.41 -4.30 28.81
N VAL A 451 -14.92 -5.41 28.24
CA VAL A 451 -15.58 -5.44 26.93
C VAL A 451 -16.96 -6.12 26.98
N ARG A 452 -17.49 -6.42 28.18
CA ARG A 452 -18.70 -7.25 28.37
C ARG A 452 -19.90 -6.74 27.57
N ALA A 453 -20.10 -5.43 27.52
CA ALA A 453 -21.21 -4.84 26.78
C ALA A 453 -21.13 -5.18 25.28
N ALA A 454 -19.97 -4.95 24.66
CA ALA A 454 -19.74 -5.25 23.24
C ALA A 454 -19.84 -6.76 22.94
N VAL A 455 -19.20 -7.60 23.76
CA VAL A 455 -19.27 -9.07 23.62
C VAL A 455 -20.72 -9.56 23.73
N ARG A 456 -21.48 -9.01 24.68
CA ARG A 456 -22.88 -9.39 24.86
C ARG A 456 -23.73 -9.00 23.67
N ASP A 457 -23.58 -7.78 23.15
CA ASP A 457 -24.34 -7.33 21.99
C ASP A 457 -24.04 -8.21 20.75
N ASP A 458 -22.79 -8.62 20.58
CA ASP A 458 -22.37 -9.52 19.51
C ASP A 458 -22.93 -10.94 19.66
N VAL A 459 -22.87 -11.54 20.85
CA VAL A 459 -23.46 -12.87 21.11
C VAL A 459 -24.98 -12.84 20.95
N GLU A 460 -25.64 -11.77 21.41
CA GLU A 460 -27.07 -11.59 21.17
C GLU A 460 -27.38 -11.51 19.67
N ALA A 461 -26.53 -10.85 18.87
CA ALA A 461 -26.69 -10.80 17.41
C ALA A 461 -26.51 -12.17 16.76
N ILE A 462 -25.54 -12.99 17.21
CA ILE A 462 -25.35 -14.36 16.72
C ILE A 462 -26.61 -15.20 16.97
N PHE A 463 -27.11 -15.23 18.20
CA PHE A 463 -28.29 -16.02 18.54
C PHE A 463 -29.57 -15.54 17.84
N LYS A 464 -29.73 -14.21 17.67
CA LYS A 464 -30.82 -13.65 16.85
C LYS A 464 -30.70 -14.12 15.39
N TYR A 465 -29.49 -14.10 14.83
CA TYR A 465 -29.24 -14.57 13.47
C TYR A 465 -29.52 -16.07 13.32
N GLU A 466 -29.06 -16.91 14.25
CA GLU A 466 -29.30 -18.36 14.22
C GLU A 466 -30.81 -18.68 14.29
N ALA A 467 -31.55 -17.96 15.15
CA ALA A 467 -33.00 -18.10 15.24
C ALA A 467 -33.70 -17.70 13.93
N LEU A 468 -33.23 -16.65 13.27
CA LEU A 468 -33.72 -16.22 11.97
C LEU A 468 -33.37 -17.21 10.85
N ALA A 469 -32.12 -17.69 10.82
CA ALA A 469 -31.64 -18.66 9.83
C ALA A 469 -32.39 -19.98 9.93
N GLY A 470 -32.72 -20.43 11.15
CA GLY A 470 -33.60 -21.59 11.38
C GLY A 470 -35.04 -21.40 10.90
N GLN A 471 -35.47 -20.15 10.67
CA GLN A 471 -36.81 -19.80 10.16
C GLN A 471 -36.81 -19.34 8.70
N LEU A 472 -35.69 -19.54 7.96
CA LEU A 472 -35.54 -19.05 6.58
C LEU A 472 -36.70 -19.49 5.67
N GLU A 473 -37.07 -20.76 5.69
CA GLU A 473 -38.18 -21.29 4.88
C GLU A 473 -39.54 -20.66 5.25
N THR A 474 -39.74 -20.35 6.54
CA THR A 474 -40.96 -19.70 7.01
C THR A 474 -41.00 -18.24 6.55
N ILE A 475 -39.89 -17.51 6.68
CA ILE A 475 -39.74 -16.13 6.19
C ILE A 475 -40.01 -16.06 4.69
N GLU A 476 -39.47 -17.00 3.93
CA GLU A 476 -39.69 -17.11 2.49
C GLU A 476 -41.15 -17.41 2.14
N SER A 477 -41.80 -18.35 2.85
CA SER A 477 -43.22 -18.65 2.66
C SER A 477 -44.13 -17.46 3.00
N GLU A 478 -43.83 -16.72 4.06
CA GLU A 478 -44.56 -15.50 4.44
C GLU A 478 -44.38 -14.40 3.39
N ALA A 479 -43.14 -14.19 2.91
CA ALA A 479 -42.86 -13.21 1.85
C ALA A 479 -43.64 -13.53 0.56
N ARG A 480 -43.77 -14.80 0.20
CA ARG A 480 -44.54 -15.26 -0.96
C ARG A 480 -46.05 -15.11 -0.79
N THR A 481 -46.57 -15.30 0.42
CA THR A 481 -48.03 -15.32 0.68
C THR A 481 -48.58 -13.93 0.98
N ASP A 482 -47.91 -13.19 1.87
CA ASP A 482 -48.38 -11.91 2.42
C ASP A 482 -47.66 -10.70 1.80
N GLY A 483 -46.57 -10.92 1.07
CA GLY A 483 -45.77 -9.90 0.40
C GLY A 483 -44.72 -9.22 1.29
N LEU A 484 -43.70 -8.61 0.66
CA LEU A 484 -42.55 -8.04 1.38
C LEU A 484 -42.92 -6.91 2.34
N ARG A 485 -43.96 -6.11 2.05
CA ARG A 485 -44.39 -5.03 2.96
C ARG A 485 -44.97 -5.55 4.27
N SER A 486 -45.68 -6.68 4.23
CA SER A 486 -46.21 -7.32 5.43
C SER A 486 -45.07 -7.83 6.30
N LEU A 487 -44.10 -8.51 5.67
CA LEU A 487 -42.87 -8.98 6.31
C LEU A 487 -42.07 -7.82 6.93
N ALA A 488 -41.84 -6.76 6.17
CA ALA A 488 -41.14 -5.56 6.61
C ALA A 488 -41.80 -4.92 7.84
N THR A 489 -43.14 -4.85 7.86
CA THR A 489 -43.91 -4.36 9.01
C THR A 489 -43.76 -5.27 10.23
N LYS A 490 -43.79 -6.61 10.03
CA LYS A 490 -43.63 -7.60 11.11
C LYS A 490 -42.27 -7.48 11.81
N TYR A 491 -41.20 -7.26 11.04
CA TYR A 491 -39.82 -7.13 11.56
C TYR A 491 -39.37 -5.68 11.79
N GLY A 492 -40.24 -4.69 11.59
CA GLY A 492 -39.92 -3.28 11.81
C GLY A 492 -38.83 -2.71 10.90
N VAL A 493 -38.64 -3.27 9.70
CA VAL A 493 -37.62 -2.87 8.73
C VAL A 493 -38.27 -2.24 7.49
N PRO A 494 -37.58 -1.35 6.76
CA PRO A 494 -38.11 -0.78 5.52
C PRO A 494 -38.04 -1.78 4.35
N VAL A 495 -38.91 -1.59 3.36
CA VAL A 495 -38.71 -2.16 2.01
C VAL A 495 -37.95 -1.13 1.19
N GLU A 496 -36.81 -1.52 0.64
CA GLU A 496 -35.97 -0.64 -0.17
C GLU A 496 -35.92 -1.15 -1.61
N PHE A 497 -35.93 -0.23 -2.57
CA PHE A 497 -35.85 -0.59 -3.99
C PHE A 497 -34.40 -0.57 -4.44
N ALA A 498 -33.89 -1.72 -4.87
CA ALA A 498 -32.59 -1.86 -5.51
C ALA A 498 -32.78 -1.76 -7.03
N PRO A 499 -32.41 -0.63 -7.68
CA PRO A 499 -32.75 -0.40 -9.09
C PRO A 499 -31.93 -1.26 -10.06
N ASP A 500 -30.74 -1.70 -9.66
CA ASP A 500 -29.78 -2.33 -10.55
C ASP A 500 -28.69 -3.11 -9.78
N ILE A 501 -29.00 -4.37 -9.48
CA ILE A 501 -28.07 -5.34 -8.87
C ILE A 501 -27.34 -6.09 -9.99
N ARG A 502 -26.00 -6.03 -10.02
CA ARG A 502 -25.11 -6.66 -11.01
C ARG A 502 -23.74 -7.00 -10.41
N GLU A 503 -23.12 -8.11 -10.83
CA GLU A 503 -21.76 -8.49 -10.39
C GLU A 503 -20.72 -7.51 -10.95
N ALA A 504 -20.89 -7.03 -12.18
CA ALA A 504 -19.99 -6.06 -12.79
C ALA A 504 -20.73 -5.00 -13.63
N ASN A 505 -20.41 -3.74 -13.40
CA ASN A 505 -20.86 -2.68 -14.27
C ASN A 505 -20.08 -2.66 -15.60
N LEU A 506 -20.78 -2.99 -16.69
CA LEU A 506 -20.22 -3.01 -18.05
C LEU A 506 -19.52 -1.72 -18.46
N GLN A 507 -20.02 -0.55 -18.03
CA GLN A 507 -19.41 0.73 -18.39
C GLN A 507 -18.03 0.87 -17.74
N PHE A 508 -17.91 0.49 -16.46
CA PHE A 508 -16.63 0.53 -15.74
C PHE A 508 -15.66 -0.53 -16.25
N LEU A 509 -16.17 -1.73 -16.55
CA LEU A 509 -15.37 -2.81 -17.14
C LEU A 509 -14.83 -2.41 -18.51
N LEU A 510 -15.64 -1.80 -19.38
CA LEU A 510 -15.22 -1.36 -20.72
C LEU A 510 -14.29 -0.16 -20.70
N GLN A 511 -14.50 0.79 -19.78
CA GLN A 511 -13.76 2.05 -19.76
C GLN A 511 -12.47 1.99 -18.94
N TYR A 512 -12.50 1.26 -17.82
CA TYR A 512 -11.40 1.24 -16.84
C TYR A 512 -10.81 -0.15 -16.63
N GLY A 513 -11.46 -1.21 -17.11
CA GLY A 513 -11.02 -2.59 -16.89
C GLY A 513 -11.22 -3.09 -15.45
N ILE A 514 -12.03 -2.39 -14.65
CA ILE A 514 -12.25 -2.70 -13.23
C ILE A 514 -13.65 -3.29 -13.05
N GLN A 515 -13.74 -4.41 -12.34
CA GLN A 515 -15.01 -4.96 -11.88
C GLN A 515 -15.49 -4.15 -10.68
N LEU A 516 -16.64 -3.51 -10.81
CA LEU A 516 -17.31 -2.84 -9.70
C LEU A 516 -18.72 -3.39 -9.59
N ALA A 517 -18.97 -4.12 -8.50
CA ALA A 517 -20.28 -4.64 -8.17
C ALA A 517 -21.22 -3.49 -7.77
N SER A 518 -22.51 -3.67 -8.07
CA SER A 518 -23.54 -2.78 -7.52
C SER A 518 -23.61 -2.86 -6.00
N SER A 519 -24.29 -1.91 -5.35
CA SER A 519 -24.67 -2.06 -3.94
C SER A 519 -26.13 -2.48 -3.80
N ILE A 520 -26.39 -3.33 -2.82
CA ILE A 520 -27.74 -3.65 -2.35
C ILE A 520 -28.03 -2.77 -1.13
N PRO A 521 -29.14 -2.00 -1.11
CA PRO A 521 -29.54 -1.24 0.07
C PRO A 521 -29.58 -2.13 1.34
N GLY A 522 -29.00 -1.65 2.43
CA GLY A 522 -28.86 -2.38 3.70
C GLY A 522 -27.73 -3.42 3.78
N VAL A 523 -27.21 -3.95 2.66
CA VAL A 523 -26.14 -4.97 2.64
C VAL A 523 -24.82 -4.44 2.07
N GLY A 524 -24.86 -3.40 1.22
CA GLY A 524 -23.68 -2.84 0.55
C GLY A 524 -23.25 -3.65 -0.66
N THR A 525 -21.94 -3.74 -0.91
CA THR A 525 -21.35 -4.43 -2.08
C THR A 525 -20.96 -5.88 -1.76
N ASP A 526 -21.75 -6.56 -0.94
CA ASP A 526 -21.46 -7.94 -0.53
C ASP A 526 -21.50 -8.90 -1.73
N ALA A 527 -20.35 -9.49 -2.06
CA ALA A 527 -20.19 -10.32 -3.26
C ALA A 527 -21.05 -11.58 -3.20
N THR A 528 -21.16 -12.20 -2.03
CA THR A 528 -21.96 -13.40 -1.81
C THR A 528 -23.44 -13.11 -2.03
N ALA A 529 -23.98 -12.05 -1.41
CA ALA A 529 -25.36 -11.63 -1.60
C ALA A 529 -25.69 -11.32 -3.07
N ILE A 530 -24.85 -10.53 -3.74
CA ILE A 530 -25.06 -10.13 -5.14
C ILE A 530 -25.02 -11.35 -6.07
N SER A 531 -24.04 -12.24 -5.89
CA SER A 531 -23.88 -13.44 -6.70
C SER A 531 -25.10 -14.38 -6.58
N GLU A 532 -25.62 -14.58 -5.36
CA GLU A 532 -26.76 -15.45 -5.09
C GLU A 532 -28.07 -14.86 -5.68
N VAL A 533 -28.27 -13.54 -5.57
CA VAL A 533 -29.41 -12.85 -6.20
C VAL A 533 -29.37 -13.03 -7.72
N ILE A 534 -28.20 -12.89 -8.33
CA ILE A 534 -28.03 -13.01 -9.77
C ILE A 534 -28.20 -14.45 -10.23
N GLU A 535 -27.62 -15.42 -9.52
CA GLU A 535 -27.75 -16.84 -9.82
C GLU A 535 -29.21 -17.32 -9.77
N ARG A 536 -29.98 -16.89 -8.77
CA ARG A 536 -31.42 -17.18 -8.70
C ARG A 536 -32.20 -16.47 -9.79
N SER A 537 -31.88 -15.20 -10.06
CA SER A 537 -32.55 -14.41 -11.10
C SER A 537 -32.26 -14.91 -12.53
N MET A 538 -31.12 -15.55 -12.77
CA MET A 538 -30.77 -16.16 -14.06
C MET A 538 -31.70 -17.31 -14.47
N LYS A 539 -32.44 -17.90 -13.53
CA LYS A 539 -33.41 -18.96 -13.80
C LYS A 539 -34.71 -18.43 -14.40
N LEU A 540 -35.00 -17.15 -14.19
CA LEU A 540 -36.19 -16.47 -14.71
C LEU A 540 -36.09 -16.28 -16.23
N ASP A 541 -37.21 -16.43 -16.93
CA ASP A 541 -37.28 -16.24 -18.38
C ASP A 541 -37.35 -14.73 -18.71
N PRO A 542 -36.34 -14.12 -19.37
CA PRO A 542 -36.37 -12.71 -19.71
C PRO A 542 -37.42 -12.33 -20.77
N THR A 543 -38.04 -13.31 -21.43
CA THR A 543 -39.04 -13.09 -22.48
C THR A 543 -40.47 -12.98 -21.94
N ILE A 544 -40.68 -13.35 -20.68
CA ILE A 544 -41.99 -13.33 -20.01
C ILE A 544 -41.98 -12.21 -18.96
N PRO A 545 -43.03 -11.37 -18.86
CA PRO A 545 -43.14 -10.40 -17.78
C PRO A 545 -42.92 -11.08 -16.42
N ILE A 546 -42.04 -10.51 -15.58
CA ILE A 546 -41.71 -11.10 -14.27
C ILE A 546 -42.98 -11.35 -13.46
N ALA A 547 -43.99 -10.46 -13.55
CA ALA A 547 -45.28 -10.61 -12.89
C ALA A 547 -46.01 -11.95 -13.16
N ASP A 548 -45.81 -12.55 -14.34
CA ASP A 548 -46.47 -13.77 -14.80
C ASP A 548 -45.66 -15.05 -14.52
N GLN A 549 -44.43 -14.90 -14.00
CA GLN A 549 -43.56 -16.02 -13.64
C GLN A 549 -43.87 -16.55 -12.23
N PRO A 550 -43.51 -17.82 -11.92
CA PRO A 550 -43.77 -18.43 -10.63
C PRO A 550 -43.21 -17.61 -9.45
N ILE A 551 -44.02 -17.42 -8.41
CA ILE A 551 -43.65 -16.57 -7.27
C ILE A 551 -42.47 -17.13 -6.46
N ASP A 552 -42.29 -18.46 -6.48
CA ASP A 552 -41.20 -19.19 -5.85
C ASP A 552 -39.84 -18.96 -6.53
N GLU A 553 -39.83 -18.58 -7.79
CA GLU A 553 -38.59 -18.20 -8.50
C GLU A 553 -38.29 -16.70 -8.36
N ARG A 554 -39.30 -15.88 -8.02
CA ARG A 554 -39.20 -14.42 -7.94
C ARG A 554 -38.98 -13.88 -6.54
N VAL A 555 -39.46 -14.59 -5.52
CA VAL A 555 -39.39 -14.19 -4.12
C VAL A 555 -38.67 -15.26 -3.33
N PHE A 556 -37.50 -14.88 -2.82
CA PHE A 556 -36.62 -15.78 -2.09
C PHE A 556 -35.87 -15.07 -0.97
N ALA A 557 -35.40 -15.86 0.00
CA ALA A 557 -34.58 -15.39 1.12
C ALA A 557 -33.15 -15.96 1.01
N ILE A 558 -32.16 -15.14 1.40
CA ILE A 558 -30.74 -15.46 1.42
C ILE A 558 -30.23 -15.21 2.84
N ALA A 559 -29.59 -16.22 3.43
CA ALA A 559 -28.89 -16.08 4.70
C ALA A 559 -27.48 -15.53 4.46
N LEU A 560 -27.13 -14.44 5.15
CA LEU A 560 -25.82 -13.79 5.06
C LEU A 560 -25.10 -13.92 6.41
N PRO A 561 -24.37 -15.02 6.65
CA PRO A 561 -23.72 -15.28 7.94
C PRO A 561 -22.69 -14.21 8.29
N ASP A 562 -21.87 -13.79 7.33
CA ASP A 562 -20.81 -12.80 7.55
C ASP A 562 -21.33 -11.42 7.97
N LYS A 563 -22.61 -11.13 7.68
CA LYS A 563 -23.30 -9.89 8.04
C LYS A 563 -24.34 -10.08 9.14
N LEU A 564 -24.53 -11.31 9.63
CA LEU A 564 -25.59 -11.69 10.57
C LEU A 564 -26.98 -11.18 10.14
N SER A 565 -27.29 -11.27 8.85
CA SER A 565 -28.53 -10.74 8.30
C SER A 565 -29.22 -11.73 7.36
N ILE A 566 -30.53 -11.55 7.19
CA ILE A 566 -31.30 -12.22 6.14
C ILE A 566 -31.75 -11.19 5.13
N LEU A 567 -31.41 -11.44 3.87
CA LEU A 567 -31.85 -10.65 2.73
C LEU A 567 -33.04 -11.35 2.08
N VAL A 568 -34.19 -10.69 2.06
CA VAL A 568 -35.38 -11.15 1.32
C VAL A 568 -35.55 -10.30 0.08
N VAL A 569 -35.65 -10.94 -1.08
CA VAL A 569 -35.65 -10.27 -2.39
C VAL A 569 -36.92 -10.63 -3.13
N SER A 570 -37.57 -9.64 -3.72
CA SER A 570 -38.59 -9.80 -4.74
C SER A 570 -38.11 -9.17 -6.04
N VAL A 571 -37.87 -10.00 -7.04
CA VAL A 571 -37.46 -9.54 -8.36
C VAL A 571 -38.63 -8.87 -9.07
N ASP A 572 -38.41 -7.62 -9.49
CA ASP A 572 -39.37 -6.83 -10.26
C ASP A 572 -39.05 -6.84 -11.76
N LYS A 573 -37.75 -6.74 -12.09
CA LYS A 573 -37.30 -6.67 -13.48
C LYS A 573 -35.91 -7.29 -13.63
N ILE A 574 -35.71 -8.00 -14.74
CA ILE A 574 -34.39 -8.43 -15.19
C ILE A 574 -34.02 -7.70 -16.49
N ALA A 575 -32.75 -7.30 -16.59
CA ALA A 575 -32.16 -6.60 -17.71
C ALA A 575 -30.99 -7.46 -18.23
N PRO A 576 -31.26 -8.43 -19.13
CA PRO A 576 -30.22 -9.28 -19.69
C PRO A 576 -29.32 -8.52 -20.65
N LEU A 577 -28.13 -9.07 -20.89
CA LEU A 577 -27.18 -8.56 -21.88
C LEU A 577 -27.80 -8.57 -23.29
N THR A 578 -27.83 -7.42 -23.95
CA THR A 578 -28.33 -7.31 -25.34
C THR A 578 -27.24 -7.62 -26.37
N GLU A 579 -27.64 -7.98 -27.60
CA GLU A 579 -26.69 -8.20 -28.70
C GLU A 579 -25.85 -6.94 -29.00
N GLU A 580 -26.42 -5.74 -28.86
CA GLU A 580 -25.71 -4.48 -29.04
C GLU A 580 -24.61 -4.32 -27.97
N GLN A 581 -24.92 -4.59 -26.71
CA GLN A 581 -23.95 -4.54 -25.61
C GLN A 581 -22.86 -5.60 -25.78
N TRP A 582 -23.23 -6.82 -26.18
CA TRP A 582 -22.29 -7.87 -26.52
C TRP A 582 -21.37 -7.46 -27.68
N SER A 583 -21.90 -6.81 -28.73
CA SER A 583 -21.08 -6.36 -29.87
C SER A 583 -20.03 -5.34 -29.44
N GLY A 584 -20.36 -4.45 -28.49
CA GLY A 584 -19.42 -3.51 -27.89
C GLY A 584 -18.33 -4.21 -27.05
N LEU A 585 -18.70 -5.21 -26.25
CA LEU A 585 -17.75 -6.04 -25.49
C LEU A 585 -16.85 -6.89 -26.39
N ALA A 586 -17.42 -7.46 -27.45
CA ALA A 586 -16.69 -8.29 -28.40
C ALA A 586 -15.68 -7.48 -29.23
N ALA A 587 -15.88 -6.17 -29.40
CA ALA A 587 -14.94 -5.27 -30.05
C ALA A 587 -13.69 -4.99 -29.19
N ASN A 588 -13.82 -5.05 -27.85
CA ASN A 588 -12.71 -4.91 -26.90
C ASN A 588 -12.78 -6.00 -25.83
N GLN A 589 -12.25 -7.19 -26.14
CA GLN A 589 -12.38 -8.37 -25.28
C GLN A 589 -11.41 -8.40 -24.10
N ALA A 590 -10.34 -7.58 -24.12
CA ALA A 590 -9.29 -7.64 -23.12
C ALA A 590 -9.79 -7.43 -21.67
N PRO A 591 -10.66 -6.45 -21.38
CA PRO A 591 -11.20 -6.26 -20.02
C PRO A 591 -12.08 -7.43 -19.57
N LEU A 592 -12.85 -8.02 -20.48
CA LEU A 592 -13.70 -9.17 -20.18
C LEU A 592 -12.85 -10.43 -19.94
N GLN A 593 -11.79 -10.63 -20.71
CA GLN A 593 -10.85 -11.73 -20.50
C GLN A 593 -10.12 -11.61 -19.17
N ALA A 594 -9.70 -10.40 -18.78
CA ALA A 594 -9.13 -10.14 -17.46
C ALA A 594 -10.13 -10.46 -16.35
N ALA A 595 -11.37 -9.98 -16.47
CA ALA A 595 -12.42 -10.22 -15.48
C ALA A 595 -12.80 -11.71 -15.32
N ILE A 596 -12.70 -12.51 -16.39
CA ILE A 596 -12.94 -13.97 -16.33
C ILE A 596 -11.70 -14.72 -15.86
N ALA A 597 -10.50 -14.20 -16.13
CA ALA A 597 -9.25 -14.76 -15.63
C ALA A 597 -9.14 -14.64 -14.10
N GLU A 598 -9.68 -13.57 -13.50
CA GLU A 598 -9.81 -13.43 -12.04
C GLU A 598 -10.71 -14.51 -11.41
N ASP A 599 -11.78 -14.92 -12.10
CA ASP A 599 -12.70 -15.97 -11.62
C ASP A 599 -12.13 -17.40 -11.80
N LEU A 600 -11.06 -17.56 -12.59
CA LEU A 600 -10.36 -18.82 -12.76
C LEU A 600 -9.29 -18.97 -11.67
N ALA A 601 -9.04 -20.22 -11.25
CA ALA A 601 -7.87 -20.51 -10.42
C ALA A 601 -6.65 -19.80 -11.02
N SER A 602 -6.02 -18.94 -10.22
CA SER A 602 -4.90 -18.12 -10.64
C SER A 602 -3.91 -18.98 -11.39
N PHE A 603 -3.56 -18.59 -12.62
CA PHE A 603 -2.43 -19.18 -13.31
C PHE A 603 -1.22 -19.04 -12.37
N ASP A 604 -0.79 -20.14 -11.77
CA ASP A 604 0.39 -20.17 -10.92
C ASP A 604 1.61 -20.33 -11.84
N PRO A 605 2.40 -19.27 -12.05
CA PRO A 605 3.58 -19.35 -12.91
C PRO A 605 4.63 -20.31 -12.35
N GLU A 606 4.68 -20.54 -11.02
CA GLU A 606 5.64 -21.46 -10.41
C GLU A 606 5.34 -22.92 -10.78
N SER A 607 4.07 -23.31 -10.86
CA SER A 607 3.69 -24.67 -11.27
C SER A 607 4.21 -25.09 -12.66
N ILE A 608 4.42 -24.12 -13.57
CA ILE A 608 4.85 -24.39 -14.95
C ILE A 608 6.30 -23.96 -15.19
N PHE A 609 6.71 -22.81 -14.66
CA PHE A 609 8.01 -22.20 -14.90
C PHE A 609 8.91 -22.20 -13.68
N GLY A 610 8.48 -22.71 -12.53
CA GLY A 610 9.31 -22.89 -11.34
C GLY A 610 10.45 -23.89 -11.58
N PHE A 611 11.46 -23.86 -10.70
CA PHE A 611 12.68 -24.64 -10.89
C PHE A 611 12.41 -26.15 -10.97
N ASP A 612 11.58 -26.70 -10.09
CA ASP A 612 11.28 -28.13 -10.08
C ASP A 612 10.53 -28.57 -11.34
N ALA A 613 9.52 -27.81 -11.77
CA ALA A 613 8.78 -28.06 -13.01
C ALA A 613 9.70 -28.04 -14.23
N MET A 614 10.66 -27.09 -14.28
CA MET A 614 11.63 -26.97 -15.37
C MET A 614 12.69 -28.06 -15.31
N LYS A 615 13.16 -28.43 -14.12
CA LYS A 615 14.15 -29.49 -13.90
C LYS A 615 13.62 -30.84 -14.41
N ASP A 616 12.37 -31.15 -14.07
CA ASP A 616 11.69 -32.37 -14.51
C ASP A 616 11.46 -32.36 -16.02
N ARG A 617 10.93 -31.26 -16.58
CA ARG A 617 10.66 -31.12 -18.03
C ARG A 617 11.92 -31.32 -18.88
N HIS A 618 13.06 -30.82 -18.41
CA HIS A 618 14.31 -30.86 -19.15
C HIS A 618 15.26 -32.00 -18.73
N ASN A 619 14.85 -32.91 -17.82
CA ASN A 619 15.72 -33.95 -17.25
C ASN A 619 17.08 -33.38 -16.79
N PHE A 620 17.05 -32.28 -16.03
CA PHE A 620 18.25 -31.58 -15.60
C PHE A 620 18.90 -32.28 -14.40
N VAL A 621 20.18 -32.65 -14.54
CA VAL A 621 20.97 -33.31 -13.49
C VAL A 621 22.29 -32.58 -13.29
N ARG A 622 22.62 -32.19 -12.06
CA ARG A 622 23.93 -31.59 -11.73
C ARG A 622 24.99 -32.68 -11.59
N SER A 623 26.21 -32.41 -12.04
CA SER A 623 27.32 -33.39 -12.08
C SER A 623 28.06 -33.57 -10.75
N ARG A 624 27.77 -32.74 -9.73
CA ARG A 624 28.41 -32.76 -8.42
C ARG A 624 27.35 -32.87 -7.31
N GLU A 625 27.50 -33.82 -6.41
CA GLU A 625 26.92 -33.80 -5.06
C GLU A 625 27.50 -32.57 -4.32
N ASP A 626 26.80 -31.45 -4.39
CA ASP A 626 26.75 -30.49 -3.28
C ASP A 626 25.35 -30.69 -2.67
N ASP A 627 25.23 -31.70 -1.80
CA ASP A 627 24.13 -31.89 -0.85
C ASP A 627 24.24 -30.81 0.26
N THR A 628 24.20 -29.54 -0.15
CA THR A 628 23.88 -28.43 0.75
C THR A 628 22.79 -27.62 0.09
N ASP A 629 21.60 -28.20 0.08
CA ASP A 629 20.33 -27.47 -0.01
C ASP A 629 20.10 -26.57 1.24
N GLU A 630 21.07 -26.45 2.16
CA GLU A 630 21.00 -25.62 3.37
C GLU A 630 21.55 -24.19 3.20
N GLU A 631 22.20 -23.81 2.09
CA GLU A 631 22.71 -22.41 1.95
C GLU A 631 21.64 -21.42 1.44
N PHE A 632 20.44 -21.89 1.09
CA PHE A 632 19.34 -21.04 0.59
C PHE A 632 17.96 -21.39 1.18
N ALA A 633 17.89 -22.22 2.22
CA ALA A 633 16.62 -22.66 2.83
C ALA A 633 16.05 -21.70 3.89
N ASP A 634 16.83 -20.71 4.38
CA ASP A 634 16.38 -19.72 5.36
C ASP A 634 16.19 -18.34 4.70
N GLU A 635 15.24 -18.23 3.78
CA GLU A 635 14.56 -16.95 3.46
C GLU A 635 13.32 -17.23 2.59
N ALA A 636 12.43 -18.10 3.07
CA ALA A 636 11.04 -18.00 2.66
C ALA A 636 10.46 -16.72 3.30
N PRO A 637 9.75 -15.84 2.57
CA PRO A 637 8.98 -14.79 3.21
C PRO A 637 7.96 -15.48 4.13
N ALA A 638 7.95 -15.08 5.40
CA ALA A 638 6.89 -15.47 6.31
C ALA A 638 5.54 -15.16 5.64
N ALA A 639 4.67 -16.17 5.60
CA ALA A 639 3.31 -16.08 5.07
C ALA A 639 2.49 -15.03 5.82
#